data_AF-A0A6P8TN66-F1
#
_entry.id   AF-A0A6P8TN66-F1
#
_cell.length_a   1.000
_cell.length_b   1.000
_cell.length_c   1.000
_cell.angle_alpha   90.00
_cell.angle_beta   90.00
_cell.angle_gamma   90.00
#
_symmetry.space_group_name_H-M   'P 1'
#
loop_
_entity.id
_entity.type
_entity.pdbx_description
1 polymer ?
#
loop_
_entity_poly.entity_id
_entity_poly.type
_entity_poly.pdbx_seq_one_letter_code
_entity_poly.pdbx_strand_id
1 'polypeptide(L)'
;MSVIQVLETKLYLTEEKLREIMQRLEEHQSHIGCQDPHLCSQLTQSRATAQHLSLQLHSQAKQSRRFAQEAEGRCRVLSGRFQIALNIVQACRGRLQAAPVNITDFDKQLAAAASCIQQGEKDADQLQQESLNASKGGDKILSDETLAGAENNSATFTSEEDIETVGKCLTREVLLVDQMLSVLQSQPTVISLTPREEEGDLAHRYNIMISQRIALKMTYSGRAGCDNKDPIKRAIGRVCAEAEIIYAALKFQLQHESVTQEKNPKVEHQKKSLANVNPPELAPYEEQQVQGQRKGSEGATQPPERHQPGRKEEKEPEWLERLISRLQRRATFLRKLCQEVSDGSGVERGVDDKWENASAADLRWMKEQAKLIYLSDRLHSDLERQRSEVLQGKLQALCQEQGSTLKDEQEAFPHTLCQLQEDNSALRETLEHAEQKIIFIETGNRRLLEDIEKIEEYHEERMKNLESGFQEKIGELQHIHEEEMQNLHGYYVKSSKEKQSNICTESEEDYLKETHEATCDQGFAAMEEMHRQLISDLQKQHQTEMAALLKQKDRLLQEETAATMAAIVAMRRAHKVELEKSRQSQHIKKSADITQLQNEYETKYTPRTSSRPSIRPAWMNHTKMSLGQTLTMGQTQVMLLF
;
A
#
# COMPACT_ATOMS: atom_id res chain seq x y z
N MET A 1 -7.98 -59.50 63.10
CA MET A 1 -8.33 -59.58 61.67
C MET A 1 -7.13 -60.13 60.94
N SER A 2 -7.27 -61.28 60.26
CA SER A 2 -6.16 -61.90 59.53
C SER A 2 -5.74 -61.02 58.36
N VAL A 3 -4.46 -60.99 58.01
CA VAL A 3 -3.90 -60.24 56.87
C VAL A 3 -4.68 -60.52 55.57
N ILE A 4 -5.22 -61.73 55.43
CA ILE A 4 -6.04 -62.16 54.30
C ILE A 4 -7.33 -61.34 54.18
N GLN A 5 -8.05 -61.09 55.28
CA GLN A 5 -9.29 -60.30 55.26
C GLN A 5 -9.04 -58.83 54.90
N VAL A 6 -7.87 -58.29 55.26
CA VAL A 6 -7.46 -56.92 54.90
C VAL A 6 -7.12 -56.84 53.40
N LEU A 7 -6.52 -57.89 52.84
CA LEU A 7 -6.24 -57.96 51.41
C LEU A 7 -7.51 -58.13 50.58
N GLU A 8 -8.45 -58.97 51.02
CA GLU A 8 -9.75 -59.15 50.35
C GLU A 8 -10.57 -57.87 50.30
N THR A 9 -10.63 -57.12 51.41
CA THR A 9 -11.35 -55.83 51.45
C THR A 9 -10.67 -54.76 50.58
N LYS A 10 -9.33 -54.72 50.56
CA LYS A 10 -8.61 -53.81 49.66
C LYS A 10 -8.80 -54.18 48.20
N LEU A 11 -8.81 -55.47 47.87
CA LEU A 11 -8.99 -55.96 46.50
C LEU A 11 -10.41 -55.68 46.00
N TYR A 12 -11.42 -55.89 46.83
CA TYR A 12 -12.81 -55.52 46.55
C TYR A 12 -12.96 -54.01 46.30
N LEU A 13 -12.34 -53.17 47.14
CA LEU A 13 -12.35 -51.72 46.95
C LEU A 13 -11.66 -51.27 45.65
N THR A 14 -10.60 -51.96 45.23
CA THR A 14 -9.93 -51.66 43.96
C THR A 14 -10.74 -52.11 42.75
N GLU A 15 -11.44 -53.25 42.85
CA GLU A 15 -12.30 -53.74 41.78
C GLU A 15 -13.49 -52.82 41.56
N GLU A 16 -14.11 -52.33 42.64
CA GLU A 16 -15.24 -51.41 42.56
C GLU A 16 -14.84 -50.06 41.95
N LYS A 17 -13.67 -49.54 42.33
CA LYS A 17 -13.11 -48.32 41.72
C LYS A 17 -12.82 -48.49 40.23
N LEU A 18 -12.30 -49.65 39.82
CA LEU A 18 -12.09 -49.96 38.41
C LEU A 18 -13.41 -50.00 37.65
N ARG A 19 -14.45 -50.61 38.24
CA ARG A 19 -15.79 -50.66 37.66
C ARG A 19 -16.38 -49.27 37.45
N GLU A 20 -16.23 -48.39 38.43
CA GLU A 20 -16.70 -46.99 38.36
C GLU A 20 -15.91 -46.15 37.34
N ILE A 21 -14.59 -46.35 37.23
CA ILE A 21 -13.76 -45.69 36.21
C ILE A 21 -14.18 -46.16 34.81
N MET A 22 -14.42 -47.46 34.63
CA MET A 22 -14.80 -48.04 33.36
C MET A 22 -16.17 -47.53 32.88
N GLN A 23 -17.14 -47.43 33.80
CA GLN A 23 -18.45 -46.83 33.49
C GLN A 23 -18.34 -45.35 33.11
N ARG A 24 -17.56 -44.56 33.86
CA ARG A 24 -17.30 -43.15 33.50
C ARG A 24 -16.62 -42.99 32.15
N LEU A 25 -15.75 -43.93 31.78
CA LEU A 25 -15.06 -43.92 30.49
C LEU A 25 -16.04 -44.22 29.35
N GLU A 26 -16.94 -45.18 29.54
CA GLU A 26 -17.97 -45.55 28.57
C GLU A 26 -19.00 -44.42 28.38
N GLU A 27 -19.41 -43.76 29.46
CA GLU A 27 -20.23 -42.54 29.43
C GLU A 27 -19.52 -41.41 28.69
N HIS A 28 -18.23 -41.16 28.96
CA HIS A 28 -17.44 -40.17 28.23
C HIS A 28 -17.27 -40.51 26.74
N GLN A 29 -17.13 -41.79 26.39
CA GLN A 29 -16.95 -42.22 25.01
C GLN A 29 -18.24 -42.05 24.19
N SER A 30 -19.41 -42.18 24.83
CA SER A 30 -20.69 -41.86 24.21
C SER A 30 -20.88 -40.36 23.92
N HIS A 31 -20.21 -39.47 24.66
CA HIS A 31 -20.26 -38.01 24.48
C HIS A 31 -19.26 -37.44 23.47
N ILE A 32 -18.23 -38.20 23.04
CA ILE A 32 -17.18 -37.71 22.12
C ILE A 32 -17.58 -37.87 20.65
N GLY A 33 -18.52 -38.77 20.32
CA GLY A 33 -19.16 -38.82 19.01
C GLY A 33 -20.24 -37.74 18.90
N CYS A 34 -20.12 -36.81 17.94
CA CYS A 34 -21.12 -35.78 17.65
C CYS A 34 -22.53 -36.43 17.51
N GLN A 35 -23.36 -36.31 18.55
CA GLN A 35 -24.66 -37.00 18.64
C GLN A 35 -25.80 -36.30 17.89
N ASP A 36 -25.54 -35.22 17.14
CA ASP A 36 -26.57 -34.56 16.34
C ASP A 36 -26.36 -34.87 14.83
N PRO A 37 -27.09 -35.85 14.26
CA PRO A 37 -26.99 -36.22 12.85
C PRO A 37 -27.28 -35.04 11.92
N HIS A 38 -28.14 -34.12 12.37
CA HIS A 38 -28.54 -32.96 11.60
C HIS A 38 -27.40 -31.92 11.56
N LEU A 39 -26.72 -31.68 12.69
CA LEU A 39 -25.54 -30.80 12.72
C LEU A 39 -24.39 -31.37 11.88
N CYS A 40 -24.16 -32.69 11.92
CA CYS A 40 -23.14 -33.34 11.09
C CYS A 40 -23.46 -33.24 9.59
N SER A 41 -24.73 -33.40 9.21
CA SER A 41 -25.21 -33.19 7.83
C SER A 41 -25.04 -31.74 7.38
N GLN A 42 -25.44 -30.77 8.21
CA GLN A 42 -25.28 -29.34 7.90
C GLN A 42 -23.82 -28.92 7.77
N LEU A 43 -22.94 -29.44 8.65
CA LEU A 43 -21.52 -29.12 8.61
C LEU A 43 -20.84 -29.74 7.38
N THR A 44 -21.28 -30.94 6.97
CA THR A 44 -20.82 -31.58 5.73
C THR A 44 -21.30 -30.81 4.49
N GLN A 45 -22.56 -30.37 4.47
CA GLN A 45 -23.11 -29.53 3.39
C GLN A 45 -22.39 -28.18 3.31
N SER A 46 -22.20 -27.51 4.45
CA SER A 46 -21.44 -26.25 4.56
C SER A 46 -19.99 -26.41 4.10
N ARG A 47 -19.35 -27.53 4.43
CA ARG A 47 -18.00 -27.86 3.95
C ARG A 47 -17.97 -28.06 2.43
N ALA A 48 -18.97 -28.74 1.86
CA ALA A 48 -19.06 -28.96 0.41
C ALA A 48 -19.33 -27.65 -0.35
N THR A 49 -20.21 -26.78 0.14
CA THR A 49 -20.46 -25.47 -0.48
C THR A 49 -19.24 -24.57 -0.39
N ALA A 50 -18.54 -24.55 0.74
CA ALA A 50 -17.29 -23.81 0.89
C ALA A 50 -16.20 -24.31 -0.07
N GLN A 51 -16.09 -25.63 -0.27
CA GLN A 51 -15.16 -26.21 -1.26
C GLN A 51 -15.54 -25.84 -2.70
N HIS A 52 -16.84 -25.88 -3.04
CA HIS A 52 -17.33 -25.47 -4.35
C HIS A 52 -17.03 -23.99 -4.64
N LEU A 53 -17.36 -23.10 -3.69
CA LEU A 53 -17.06 -21.67 -3.78
C LEU A 53 -15.55 -21.42 -3.89
N SER A 54 -14.73 -22.15 -3.14
CA SER A 54 -13.27 -22.05 -3.23
C SER A 54 -12.75 -22.41 -4.62
N LEU A 55 -13.27 -23.47 -5.25
CA LEU A 55 -12.91 -23.85 -6.62
C LEU A 55 -13.38 -22.81 -7.65
N GLN A 56 -14.58 -22.26 -7.50
CA GLN A 56 -15.12 -21.23 -8.37
C GLN A 56 -14.29 -19.93 -8.28
N LEU A 57 -13.96 -19.49 -7.06
CA LEU A 57 -13.08 -18.35 -6.83
C LEU A 57 -11.67 -18.59 -7.38
N HIS A 58 -11.13 -19.80 -7.22
CA HIS A 58 -9.84 -20.15 -7.80
C HIS A 58 -9.86 -20.12 -9.34
N SER A 59 -10.93 -20.64 -9.95
CA SER A 59 -11.13 -20.61 -11.41
C SER A 59 -11.24 -19.16 -11.93
N GLN A 60 -12.04 -18.33 -11.25
CA GLN A 60 -12.21 -16.92 -11.58
C GLN A 60 -10.92 -16.12 -11.40
N ALA A 61 -10.18 -16.35 -10.30
CA ALA A 61 -8.88 -15.73 -10.07
C ALA A 61 -7.86 -16.13 -11.14
N LYS A 62 -7.87 -17.39 -11.58
CA LYS A 62 -7.02 -17.89 -12.66
C LYS A 62 -7.38 -17.25 -14.02
N GLN A 63 -8.67 -17.07 -14.31
CA GLN A 63 -9.13 -16.40 -15.53
C GLN A 63 -8.78 -14.91 -15.51
N SER A 64 -9.00 -14.22 -14.39
CA SER A 64 -8.62 -12.81 -14.20
C SER A 64 -7.11 -12.62 -14.36
N ARG A 65 -6.29 -13.52 -13.79
CA ARG A 65 -4.83 -13.50 -13.96
C ARG A 65 -4.41 -13.66 -15.42
N ARG A 66 -5.04 -14.57 -16.18
CA ARG A 66 -4.74 -14.76 -17.61
C ARG A 66 -5.09 -13.52 -18.42
N PHE A 67 -6.26 -12.93 -18.18
CA PHE A 67 -6.68 -11.70 -18.81
C PHE A 67 -5.72 -10.54 -18.52
N ALA A 68 -5.30 -10.39 -17.26
CA ALA A 68 -4.32 -9.37 -16.88
C ALA A 68 -2.97 -9.55 -17.59
N GLN A 69 -2.47 -10.79 -17.68
CA GLN A 69 -1.23 -11.09 -18.40
C GLN A 69 -1.33 -10.82 -19.91
N GLU A 70 -2.46 -11.15 -20.52
CA GLU A 70 -2.70 -10.89 -21.94
C GLU A 70 -2.81 -9.38 -22.22
N ALA A 71 -3.53 -8.65 -21.37
CA ALA A 71 -3.63 -7.19 -21.43
C ALA A 71 -2.25 -6.53 -21.28
N GLU A 72 -1.43 -6.99 -20.32
CA GLU A 72 -0.05 -6.50 -20.14
C GLU A 72 0.80 -6.77 -21.40
N GLY A 73 0.70 -7.97 -21.98
CA GLY A 73 1.41 -8.33 -23.21
C GLY A 73 1.05 -7.43 -24.38
N ARG A 74 -0.24 -7.13 -24.56
CA ARG A 74 -0.70 -6.23 -25.63
C ARG A 74 -0.33 -4.76 -25.37
N CYS A 75 -0.41 -4.28 -24.12
CA CYS A 75 0.10 -2.96 -23.72
C CYS A 75 1.60 -2.81 -24.00
N ARG A 76 2.39 -3.87 -23.82
CA ARG A 76 3.83 -3.89 -24.15
C ARG A 76 4.07 -3.71 -25.65
N VAL A 77 3.30 -4.39 -26.50
CA VAL A 77 3.37 -4.24 -27.96
C VAL A 77 3.00 -2.81 -28.37
N LEU A 78 1.93 -2.26 -27.80
CA LEU A 78 1.47 -0.90 -28.05
C LEU A 78 2.54 0.14 -27.66
N SER A 79 3.12 -0.01 -26.47
CA SER A 79 4.23 0.83 -26.00
C SER A 79 5.44 0.76 -26.94
N GLY A 80 5.79 -0.43 -27.43
CA GLY A 80 6.85 -0.60 -28.42
C GLY A 80 6.58 0.15 -29.73
N ARG A 81 5.34 0.16 -30.22
CA ARG A 81 4.97 0.90 -31.44
C ARG A 81 5.04 2.40 -31.26
N PHE A 82 4.58 2.93 -30.13
CA PHE A 82 4.73 4.35 -29.82
C PHE A 82 6.20 4.75 -29.67
N GLN A 83 7.03 3.87 -29.10
CA GLN A 83 8.47 4.11 -29.03
C GLN A 83 9.12 4.17 -30.41
N ILE A 84 8.73 3.31 -31.35
CA ILE A 84 9.21 3.36 -32.74
C ILE A 84 8.80 4.69 -33.39
N ALA A 85 7.53 5.09 -33.27
CA ALA A 85 7.05 6.36 -33.80
C ALA A 85 7.81 7.57 -33.20
N LEU A 86 8.05 7.55 -31.88
CA LEU A 86 8.81 8.57 -31.18
C LEU A 86 10.25 8.66 -31.69
N ASN A 87 10.92 7.52 -31.87
CA ASN A 87 12.29 7.46 -32.39
C ASN A 87 12.36 8.02 -33.82
N ILE A 88 11.38 7.71 -34.67
CA ILE A 88 11.30 8.27 -36.03
C ILE A 88 11.13 9.79 -35.99
N VAL A 89 10.21 10.31 -35.16
CA VAL A 89 9.99 11.76 -35.01
C VAL A 89 11.23 12.47 -34.45
N GLN A 90 11.92 11.87 -33.48
CA GLN A 90 13.18 12.39 -32.93
C GLN A 90 14.31 12.39 -33.97
N ALA A 91 14.43 11.33 -34.77
CA ALA A 91 15.38 11.26 -35.86
C ALA A 91 15.09 12.34 -36.93
N CYS A 92 13.81 12.55 -37.27
CA CYS A 92 13.40 13.65 -38.14
C CYS A 92 13.79 15.02 -37.54
N ARG A 93 13.57 15.22 -36.24
CA ARG A 93 13.94 16.46 -35.54
C ARG A 93 15.45 16.73 -35.57
N GLY A 94 16.28 15.71 -35.34
CA GLY A 94 17.74 15.83 -35.39
C GLY A 94 18.27 16.10 -36.80
N ARG A 95 17.68 15.48 -37.83
CA ARG A 95 18.08 15.71 -39.23
C ARG A 95 17.64 17.07 -39.77
N LEU A 96 16.55 17.65 -39.27
CA LEU A 96 16.16 19.04 -39.55
C LEU A 96 17.21 20.06 -39.05
N GLN A 97 18.04 19.69 -38.07
CA GLN A 97 19.12 20.53 -37.55
C GLN A 97 20.42 20.43 -38.36
N ALA A 98 20.54 19.47 -39.28
CA ALA A 98 21.70 19.29 -40.15
C ALA A 98 21.36 19.62 -41.61
N ALA A 99 21.95 20.67 -42.18
CA ALA A 99 21.80 20.98 -43.60
C ALA A 99 22.70 20.06 -44.46
N PRO A 100 22.27 19.58 -45.65
CA PRO A 100 21.01 19.86 -46.37
C PRO A 100 19.89 18.83 -46.11
N VAL A 101 18.64 19.30 -46.13
CA VAL A 101 17.41 18.57 -45.77
C VAL A 101 16.74 17.97 -47.04
N ASN A 102 16.65 16.64 -47.16
CA ASN A 102 15.90 15.97 -48.23
C ASN A 102 14.42 15.80 -47.84
N ILE A 103 13.58 16.75 -48.25
CA ILE A 103 12.14 16.83 -47.91
C ILE A 103 11.39 15.52 -48.21
N THR A 104 11.70 14.84 -49.32
CA THR A 104 11.00 13.60 -49.73
C THR A 104 11.26 12.40 -48.81
N ASP A 105 12.41 12.36 -48.14
CA ASP A 105 12.72 11.32 -47.16
C ASP A 105 12.05 11.58 -45.82
N PHE A 106 11.86 12.86 -45.45
CA PHE A 106 11.12 13.24 -44.24
C PHE A 106 9.64 12.89 -44.34
N ASP A 107 9.01 13.16 -45.48
CA ASP A 107 7.60 12.83 -45.70
C ASP A 107 7.36 11.32 -45.61
N LYS A 108 8.27 10.49 -46.17
CA LYS A 108 8.21 9.03 -46.04
C LYS A 108 8.38 8.56 -44.59
N GLN A 109 9.29 9.16 -43.83
CA GLN A 109 9.52 8.83 -42.42
C GLN A 109 8.34 9.25 -41.54
N LEU A 110 7.78 10.43 -41.76
CA LEU A 110 6.59 10.90 -41.04
C LEU A 110 5.35 10.08 -41.40
N ALA A 111 5.19 9.67 -42.66
CA ALA A 111 4.12 8.74 -43.06
C ALA A 111 4.26 7.37 -42.37
N ALA A 112 5.49 6.87 -42.20
CA ALA A 112 5.75 5.65 -41.43
C ALA A 112 5.41 5.83 -39.94
N ALA A 113 5.76 6.96 -39.32
CA ALA A 113 5.39 7.27 -37.94
C ALA A 113 3.86 7.39 -37.77
N ALA A 114 3.17 8.05 -38.69
CA ALA A 114 1.71 8.16 -38.71
C ALA A 114 1.03 6.79 -38.83
N SER A 115 1.55 5.91 -39.69
CA SER A 115 1.05 4.54 -39.85
C SER A 115 1.22 3.72 -38.56
N CYS A 116 2.36 3.87 -37.87
CA CYS A 116 2.60 3.22 -36.57
C CYS A 116 1.63 3.70 -35.49
N ILE A 117 1.32 5.01 -35.46
CA ILE A 117 0.39 5.59 -34.49
C ILE A 117 -1.04 5.12 -34.77
N GLN A 118 -1.49 5.21 -36.02
CA GLN A 118 -2.84 4.78 -36.43
C GLN A 118 -3.07 3.28 -36.16
N GLN A 119 -2.04 2.46 -36.37
CA GLN A 119 -2.13 1.04 -36.05
C GLN A 119 -2.06 0.78 -34.54
N GLY A 120 -1.39 1.63 -33.76
CA GLY A 120 -1.46 1.59 -32.29
C GLY A 120 -2.85 1.95 -31.76
N GLU A 121 -3.51 2.95 -32.35
CA GLU A 121 -4.88 3.35 -32.00
C GLU A 121 -5.88 2.21 -32.23
N LYS A 122 -5.82 1.55 -33.39
CA LYS A 122 -6.68 0.38 -33.69
C LYS A 122 -6.49 -0.77 -32.69
N ASP A 123 -5.24 -1.06 -32.31
CA ASP A 123 -4.94 -2.09 -31.33
C ASP A 123 -5.45 -1.71 -29.92
N ALA A 124 -5.45 -0.41 -29.58
CA ALA A 124 -5.98 0.10 -28.31
C ALA A 124 -7.52 0.03 -28.27
N ASP A 125 -8.19 0.38 -29.35
CA ASP A 125 -9.66 0.26 -29.48
C ASP A 125 -10.11 -1.20 -29.37
N GLN A 126 -9.38 -2.12 -30.02
CA GLN A 126 -9.63 -3.55 -29.92
C GLN A 126 -9.49 -4.05 -28.48
N LEU A 127 -8.45 -3.62 -27.77
CA LEU A 127 -8.25 -3.92 -26.34
C LEU A 127 -9.41 -3.43 -25.48
N GLN A 128 -9.89 -2.20 -25.73
CA GLN A 128 -11.00 -1.62 -24.99
C GLN A 128 -12.30 -2.39 -25.22
N GLN A 129 -12.57 -2.78 -26.47
CA GLN A 129 -13.76 -3.55 -26.82
C GLN A 129 -13.74 -4.96 -26.21
N GLU A 130 -12.59 -5.65 -26.24
CA GLU A 130 -12.43 -6.97 -25.64
C GLU A 130 -12.55 -6.92 -24.10
N SER A 131 -12.02 -5.88 -23.46
CA SER A 131 -12.20 -5.64 -22.02
C SER A 131 -13.67 -5.44 -21.62
N LEU A 132 -14.40 -4.63 -22.40
CA LEU A 132 -15.84 -4.42 -22.18
C LEU A 132 -16.64 -5.72 -22.37
N ASN A 133 -16.25 -6.56 -23.33
CA ASN A 133 -16.89 -7.86 -23.55
C ASN A 133 -16.57 -8.85 -22.42
N ALA A 134 -15.35 -8.85 -21.90
CA ALA A 134 -14.96 -9.66 -20.75
C ALA A 134 -15.70 -9.25 -19.47
N SER A 135 -15.90 -7.94 -19.25
CA SER A 135 -16.70 -7.41 -18.13
C SER A 135 -18.16 -7.85 -18.21
N LYS A 136 -18.75 -7.85 -19.41
CA LYS A 136 -20.14 -8.30 -19.65
C LYS A 136 -20.31 -9.81 -19.49
N GLY A 137 -19.25 -10.59 -19.66
CA GLY A 137 -19.26 -12.04 -19.45
C GLY A 137 -19.31 -12.43 -17.96
N GLY A 138 -18.81 -11.57 -17.06
CA GLY A 138 -18.83 -11.80 -15.61
C GLY A 138 -20.22 -11.69 -14.97
N ASP A 139 -21.08 -10.80 -15.50
CA ASP A 139 -22.42 -10.55 -14.96
C ASP A 139 -23.45 -11.65 -15.30
N LYS A 140 -23.13 -12.53 -16.26
CA LYS A 140 -24.00 -13.66 -16.67
C LYS A 140 -23.92 -14.87 -15.73
N ILE A 141 -22.98 -14.90 -14.79
CA ILE A 141 -22.84 -16.04 -13.85
C ILE A 141 -23.78 -15.87 -12.63
N LEU A 142 -24.51 -14.76 -12.52
CA LEU A 142 -25.48 -14.49 -11.46
C LEU A 142 -26.93 -14.30 -11.95
N SER A 143 -27.19 -14.45 -13.25
CA SER A 143 -28.53 -14.34 -13.83
C SER A 143 -28.84 -15.53 -14.74
N ASP A 144 -28.99 -16.70 -14.14
CA ASP A 144 -29.70 -17.81 -14.79
C ASP A 144 -31.18 -17.71 -14.42
N GLU A 145 -31.87 -16.75 -15.03
CA GLU A 145 -33.33 -16.69 -15.04
C GLU A 145 -33.79 -16.23 -16.43
N THR A 146 -34.02 -17.22 -17.28
CA THR A 146 -35.04 -17.29 -18.33
C THR A 146 -35.49 -15.96 -18.93
N LEU A 147 -34.90 -15.51 -20.03
CA LEU A 147 -35.65 -14.84 -21.11
C LEU A 147 -34.99 -15.09 -22.47
N ALA A 148 -35.45 -16.17 -23.09
CA ALA A 148 -35.45 -16.30 -24.53
C ALA A 148 -36.49 -15.32 -25.13
N GLY A 149 -36.16 -14.72 -26.27
CA GLY A 149 -37.15 -14.11 -27.18
C GLY A 149 -37.33 -12.61 -27.03
N ALA A 150 -36.45 -11.84 -27.67
CA ALA A 150 -36.80 -10.57 -28.27
C ALA A 150 -35.80 -10.31 -29.41
N GLU A 151 -36.05 -10.94 -30.55
CA GLU A 151 -35.41 -10.58 -31.80
C GLU A 151 -35.78 -9.13 -32.11
N ASN A 152 -34.76 -8.27 -32.15
CA ASN A 152 -34.87 -6.90 -32.62
C ASN A 152 -35.23 -6.91 -34.10
N ASN A 153 -36.51 -6.77 -34.40
CA ASN A 153 -36.98 -6.38 -35.72
C ASN A 153 -36.64 -4.90 -35.93
N SER A 154 -35.39 -4.64 -36.34
CA SER A 154 -35.04 -3.41 -37.05
C SER A 154 -35.67 -3.49 -38.43
N ALA A 155 -36.94 -3.09 -38.52
CA ALA A 155 -37.59 -2.92 -39.80
C ALA A 155 -37.03 -1.65 -40.45
N THR A 156 -36.16 -1.84 -41.43
CA THR A 156 -35.78 -0.80 -42.39
C THR A 156 -37.02 -0.43 -43.21
N PHE A 157 -37.69 0.65 -42.83
CA PHE A 157 -38.66 1.34 -43.68
C PHE A 157 -38.08 2.70 -44.03
N THR A 158 -37.60 2.86 -45.25
CA THR A 158 -37.29 4.17 -45.84
C THR A 158 -38.12 4.28 -47.12
N SER A 159 -39.35 4.78 -46.99
CA SER A 159 -40.06 5.34 -48.13
C SER A 159 -39.75 6.85 -48.22
N GLU A 160 -39.72 7.41 -49.44
CA GLU A 160 -39.53 8.85 -49.66
C GLU A 160 -40.64 9.69 -49.02
N GLU A 161 -41.84 9.13 -48.83
CA GLU A 161 -42.94 9.78 -48.11
C GLU A 161 -42.60 9.97 -46.62
N ASP A 162 -41.92 9.02 -45.98
CA ASP A 162 -41.57 9.09 -44.55
C ASP A 162 -40.55 10.21 -44.27
N ILE A 163 -39.55 10.40 -45.15
CA ILE A 163 -38.55 11.47 -45.02
C ILE A 163 -39.22 12.85 -45.12
N GLU A 164 -40.20 12.98 -46.02
CA GLU A 164 -40.99 14.19 -46.17
C GLU A 164 -41.88 14.47 -44.94
N THR A 165 -42.41 13.43 -44.27
CA THR A 165 -43.17 13.60 -43.02
C THR A 165 -42.27 13.97 -41.84
N VAL A 166 -41.06 13.42 -41.76
CA VAL A 166 -40.08 13.75 -40.71
C VAL A 166 -39.61 15.19 -40.83
N GLY A 167 -39.29 15.66 -42.04
CA GLY A 167 -38.94 17.06 -42.29
C GLY A 167 -40.05 18.03 -41.83
N LYS A 168 -41.31 17.74 -42.17
CA LYS A 168 -42.47 18.54 -41.71
C LYS A 168 -42.63 18.55 -40.18
N CYS A 169 -42.39 17.42 -39.51
CA CYS A 169 -42.42 17.35 -38.05
C CYS A 169 -41.32 18.18 -37.40
N LEU A 170 -40.09 18.13 -37.94
CA LEU A 170 -38.97 18.91 -37.44
C LEU A 170 -39.20 20.42 -37.63
N THR A 171 -39.70 20.84 -38.79
CA THR A 171 -40.05 22.26 -39.04
C THR A 171 -41.13 22.75 -38.07
N ARG A 172 -42.17 21.95 -37.81
CA ARG A 172 -43.21 22.27 -36.82
C ARG A 172 -42.64 22.38 -35.41
N GLU A 173 -41.69 21.53 -35.04
CA GLU A 173 -41.02 21.59 -33.73
C GLU A 173 -40.13 22.84 -33.60
N VAL A 174 -39.38 23.22 -34.65
CA VAL A 174 -38.60 24.47 -34.67
C VAL A 174 -39.50 25.68 -34.44
N LEU A 175 -40.61 25.77 -35.17
CA LEU A 175 -41.59 26.86 -35.02
C LEU A 175 -42.18 26.90 -33.61
N LEU A 176 -42.47 25.73 -33.04
CA LEU A 176 -42.97 25.62 -31.67
C LEU A 176 -41.95 26.11 -30.64
N VAL A 177 -40.68 25.68 -30.76
CA VAL A 177 -39.59 26.12 -29.87
C VAL A 177 -39.35 27.63 -30.00
N ASP A 178 -39.40 28.19 -31.21
CA ASP A 178 -39.25 29.63 -31.44
C ASP A 178 -40.42 30.44 -30.85
N GLN A 179 -41.64 29.91 -30.91
CA GLN A 179 -42.80 30.50 -30.24
C GLN A 179 -42.70 30.39 -28.71
N MET A 180 -42.21 29.27 -28.17
CA MET A 180 -41.93 29.11 -26.73
C MET A 180 -40.89 30.11 -26.26
N LEU A 181 -39.78 30.28 -26.99
CA LEU A 181 -38.74 31.29 -26.72
C LEU A 181 -39.31 32.70 -26.72
N SER A 182 -40.10 33.04 -27.75
CA SER A 182 -40.75 34.35 -27.86
C SER A 182 -41.66 34.66 -26.67
N VAL A 183 -42.39 33.65 -26.16
CA VAL A 183 -43.27 33.81 -25.00
C VAL A 183 -42.50 33.90 -23.70
N LEU A 184 -41.48 33.05 -23.51
CA LEU A 184 -40.62 33.06 -22.31
C LEU A 184 -39.86 34.39 -22.16
N GLN A 185 -39.44 35.00 -23.27
CA GLN A 185 -38.74 36.29 -23.28
C GLN A 185 -39.67 37.50 -23.14
N SER A 186 -40.93 37.40 -23.54
CA SER A 186 -41.87 38.54 -23.54
C SER A 186 -42.82 38.58 -22.33
N GLN A 187 -43.07 37.44 -21.68
CA GLN A 187 -44.01 37.32 -20.55
C GLN A 187 -43.48 36.40 -19.43
N PRO A 188 -42.32 36.71 -18.81
CA PRO A 188 -41.71 35.88 -17.76
C PRO A 188 -42.59 35.76 -16.49
N THR A 189 -43.40 36.79 -16.20
CA THR A 189 -44.30 36.85 -15.05
C THR A 189 -45.44 35.84 -15.09
N VAL A 190 -45.83 35.33 -16.26
CA VAL A 190 -46.91 34.34 -16.42
C VAL A 190 -46.47 32.95 -15.95
N ILE A 191 -45.16 32.70 -15.88
CA ILE A 191 -44.56 31.39 -15.58
C ILE A 191 -44.03 31.34 -14.13
N SER A 192 -43.84 32.49 -13.49
CA SER A 192 -43.42 32.62 -12.08
C SER A 192 -44.55 32.34 -11.06
N LEU A 193 -45.43 31.39 -11.34
CA LEU A 193 -46.52 31.00 -10.43
C LEU A 193 -46.05 30.04 -9.32
N THR A 194 -44.78 29.64 -9.26
CA THR A 194 -44.33 28.66 -8.26
C THR A 194 -44.32 29.24 -6.83
N PRO A 195 -44.83 28.50 -5.82
CA PRO A 195 -44.68 28.88 -4.42
C PRO A 195 -43.20 29.03 -4.04
N ARG A 196 -42.86 30.05 -3.24
CA ARG A 196 -41.53 30.16 -2.63
C ARG A 196 -41.29 28.92 -1.76
N GLU A 197 -40.04 28.43 -1.72
CA GLU A 197 -39.66 27.20 -0.99
C GLU A 197 -40.05 27.19 0.51
N GLU A 198 -40.37 28.36 1.08
CA GLU A 198 -40.61 28.59 2.51
C GLU A 198 -42.10 28.60 2.95
N GLU A 199 -43.08 28.48 2.05
CA GLU A 199 -44.50 28.62 2.43
C GLU A 199 -45.22 27.29 2.70
N GLY A 200 -45.31 26.93 3.98
CA GLY A 200 -46.32 26.02 4.55
C GLY A 200 -46.07 24.51 4.43
N ASP A 201 -46.98 23.74 5.05
CA ASP A 201 -46.98 22.27 5.07
C ASP A 201 -47.15 21.66 3.66
N LEU A 202 -46.78 20.39 3.46
CA LEU A 202 -46.86 19.67 2.19
C LEU A 202 -48.26 19.80 1.55
N ALA A 203 -49.31 19.64 2.35
CA ALA A 203 -50.69 19.79 1.91
C ALA A 203 -51.02 21.22 1.44
N HIS A 204 -50.43 22.23 2.08
CA HIS A 204 -50.61 23.63 1.71
C HIS A 204 -49.98 23.93 0.35
N ARG A 205 -48.76 23.44 0.09
CA ARG A 205 -48.07 23.61 -1.19
C ARG A 205 -48.79 22.92 -2.34
N TYR A 206 -49.26 21.69 -2.15
CA TYR A 206 -50.11 21.02 -3.16
C TYR A 206 -51.43 21.76 -3.40
N ASN A 207 -52.05 22.32 -2.36
CA ASN A 207 -53.27 23.11 -2.51
C ASN A 207 -53.03 24.38 -3.34
N ILE A 208 -51.92 25.09 -3.13
CA ILE A 208 -51.54 26.24 -3.96
C ILE A 208 -51.35 25.82 -5.42
N MET A 209 -50.57 24.75 -5.68
CA MET A 209 -50.34 24.25 -7.04
C MET A 209 -51.63 23.80 -7.74
N ILE A 210 -52.53 23.11 -7.02
CA ILE A 210 -53.83 22.69 -7.54
C ILE A 210 -54.71 23.91 -7.85
N SER A 211 -54.74 24.90 -6.94
CA SER A 211 -55.51 26.14 -7.13
C SER A 211 -55.02 26.93 -8.34
N GLN A 212 -53.70 27.03 -8.53
CA GLN A 212 -53.09 27.67 -9.70
C GLN A 212 -53.39 26.91 -10.99
N ARG A 213 -53.33 25.57 -10.97
CA ARG A 213 -53.71 24.74 -12.12
C ARG A 213 -55.19 24.89 -12.49
N ILE A 214 -56.08 24.97 -11.49
CA ILE A 214 -57.51 25.22 -11.71
C ILE A 214 -57.72 26.63 -12.28
N ALA A 215 -57.04 27.65 -11.75
CA ALA A 215 -57.12 29.02 -12.26
C ALA A 215 -56.68 29.11 -13.73
N LEU A 216 -55.56 28.48 -14.09
CA LEU A 216 -55.08 28.41 -15.47
C LEU A 216 -56.10 27.70 -16.39
N LYS A 217 -56.76 26.64 -15.90
CA LYS A 217 -57.79 25.89 -16.64
C LYS A 217 -59.13 26.63 -16.77
N MET A 218 -59.50 27.48 -15.80
CA MET A 218 -60.74 28.25 -15.84
C MET A 218 -60.71 29.42 -16.83
N THR A 219 -59.52 29.95 -17.14
CA THR A 219 -59.33 30.95 -18.22
C THR A 219 -59.61 30.44 -19.63
N TYR A 220 -60.03 29.17 -19.77
CA TYR A 220 -60.38 28.50 -21.02
C TYR A 220 -61.86 28.65 -21.40
N SER A 221 -62.74 28.99 -20.46
CA SER A 221 -64.21 29.03 -20.68
C SER A 221 -64.83 30.45 -20.71
N GLY A 222 -64.12 31.46 -20.22
CA GLY A 222 -64.60 32.83 -20.22
C GLY A 222 -64.36 33.51 -21.58
N ARG A 223 -65.43 33.92 -22.25
CA ARG A 223 -65.42 34.98 -23.28
C ARG A 223 -64.97 36.29 -22.59
N ALA A 224 -63.68 36.43 -22.33
CA ALA A 224 -63.10 37.66 -21.84
C ALA A 224 -62.62 38.46 -23.05
N GLY A 225 -63.41 39.48 -23.41
CA GLY A 225 -62.98 40.51 -24.35
C GLY A 225 -61.74 41.20 -23.79
N CYS A 226 -60.62 41.09 -24.51
CA CYS A 226 -59.49 41.98 -24.36
C CYS A 226 -58.62 41.87 -25.61
N ASP A 227 -58.47 42.99 -26.30
CA ASP A 227 -57.52 43.26 -27.39
C ASP A 227 -56.16 42.60 -27.11
N ASN A 228 -55.78 41.59 -27.91
CA ASN A 228 -54.39 41.17 -28.06
C ASN A 228 -54.25 40.21 -29.24
N LYS A 229 -53.25 40.46 -30.10
CA LYS A 229 -53.21 40.06 -31.50
C LYS A 229 -52.80 38.61 -31.83
N ASP A 230 -52.43 37.75 -30.87
CA ASP A 230 -51.95 36.37 -31.15
C ASP A 230 -52.52 35.29 -30.21
N PRO A 231 -53.54 34.50 -30.61
CA PRO A 231 -54.15 33.45 -29.78
C PRO A 231 -53.21 32.28 -29.48
N ILE A 232 -52.25 31.99 -30.36
CA ILE A 232 -51.31 30.86 -30.25
C ILE A 232 -50.24 31.12 -29.19
N LYS A 233 -49.64 32.32 -29.17
CA LYS A 233 -48.66 32.71 -28.14
C LYS A 233 -49.25 32.64 -26.73
N ARG A 234 -50.51 33.06 -26.56
CA ARG A 234 -51.24 32.92 -25.29
C ARG A 234 -51.50 31.45 -24.92
N ALA A 235 -51.76 30.59 -25.90
CA ALA A 235 -51.92 29.15 -25.65
C ALA A 235 -50.60 28.52 -25.20
N ILE A 236 -49.48 28.85 -25.86
CA ILE A 236 -48.15 28.37 -25.51
C ILE A 236 -47.70 28.88 -24.14
N GLY A 237 -47.93 30.16 -23.81
CA GLY A 237 -47.61 30.69 -22.48
C GLY A 237 -48.35 29.98 -21.35
N ARG A 238 -49.62 29.65 -21.56
CA ARG A 238 -50.39 28.84 -20.60
C ARG A 238 -49.86 27.42 -20.49
N VAL A 239 -49.44 26.81 -21.60
CA VAL A 239 -48.82 25.49 -21.60
C VAL A 239 -47.50 25.49 -20.83
N CYS A 240 -46.64 26.48 -21.04
CA CYS A 240 -45.38 26.62 -20.29
C CYS A 240 -45.65 26.83 -18.79
N ALA A 241 -46.66 27.64 -18.43
CA ALA A 241 -47.06 27.81 -17.03
C ALA A 241 -47.63 26.52 -16.40
N GLU A 242 -48.45 25.76 -17.14
CA GLU A 242 -48.93 24.45 -16.67
C GLU A 242 -47.76 23.46 -16.50
N ALA A 243 -46.81 23.47 -17.43
CA ALA A 243 -45.63 22.62 -17.38
C ALA A 243 -44.72 22.96 -16.19
N GLU A 244 -44.53 24.24 -15.85
CA GLU A 244 -43.74 24.62 -14.65
C GLU A 244 -44.44 24.20 -13.35
N ILE A 245 -45.77 24.25 -13.27
CA ILE A 245 -46.50 23.72 -12.10
C ILE A 245 -46.32 22.20 -11.99
N ILE A 246 -46.37 21.48 -13.12
CA ILE A 246 -46.09 20.03 -13.16
C ILE A 246 -44.65 19.75 -12.69
N TYR A 247 -43.68 20.51 -13.20
CA TYR A 247 -42.28 20.39 -12.81
C TYR A 247 -42.07 20.64 -11.31
N ALA A 248 -42.67 21.71 -10.78
CA ALA A 248 -42.61 22.03 -9.35
C ALA A 248 -43.19 20.90 -8.49
N ALA A 249 -44.33 20.34 -8.89
CA ALA A 249 -44.93 19.19 -8.20
C ALA A 249 -44.02 17.95 -8.21
N LEU A 250 -43.42 17.63 -9.36
CA LEU A 250 -42.47 16.51 -9.49
C LEU A 250 -41.21 16.73 -8.63
N LYS A 251 -40.65 17.93 -8.62
CA LYS A 251 -39.50 18.28 -7.80
C LYS A 251 -39.81 18.15 -6.31
N PHE A 252 -40.98 18.62 -5.88
CA PHE A 252 -41.44 18.44 -4.49
C PHE A 252 -41.61 16.97 -4.12
N GLN A 253 -42.16 16.15 -5.02
CA GLN A 253 -42.30 14.72 -4.79
C GLN A 253 -40.94 14.03 -4.63
N LEU A 254 -39.98 14.32 -5.51
CA LEU A 254 -38.64 13.74 -5.48
C LEU A 254 -37.89 14.10 -4.19
N GLN A 255 -37.99 15.35 -3.74
CA GLN A 255 -37.41 15.80 -2.47
C GLN A 255 -38.01 15.10 -1.25
N HIS A 256 -39.28 14.71 -1.29
CA HIS A 256 -39.92 13.97 -0.20
C HIS A 256 -39.58 12.48 -0.23
N GLU A 257 -39.47 11.87 -1.41
CA GLU A 257 -39.04 10.48 -1.58
C GLU A 257 -37.59 10.26 -1.10
N SER A 258 -36.68 11.21 -1.36
CA SER A 258 -35.31 11.15 -0.82
C SER A 258 -35.26 11.24 0.70
N VAL A 259 -36.13 12.05 1.32
CA VAL A 259 -36.21 12.21 2.79
C VAL A 259 -36.87 10.99 3.46
N THR A 260 -37.74 10.27 2.75
CA THR A 260 -38.40 9.06 3.27
C THR A 260 -37.56 7.80 3.09
N GLN A 261 -36.66 7.72 2.10
CA GLN A 261 -35.68 6.63 1.96
C GLN A 261 -34.52 6.70 2.99
N GLU A 262 -34.12 7.89 3.44
CA GLU A 262 -33.20 8.02 4.59
C GLU A 262 -33.85 7.65 5.93
N LYS A 263 -35.19 7.56 5.97
CA LYS A 263 -35.96 7.17 7.16
C LYS A 263 -36.59 5.80 7.01
N ASN A 264 -35.76 4.76 7.11
CA ASN A 264 -36.23 3.47 7.61
C ASN A 264 -36.94 3.70 8.96
N PRO A 265 -38.21 3.27 9.14
CA PRO A 265 -39.03 3.67 10.27
C PRO A 265 -38.74 2.79 11.48
N LYS A 266 -37.56 2.90 12.06
CA LYS A 266 -37.28 2.45 13.43
C LYS A 266 -36.33 3.44 14.07
N VAL A 267 -36.87 4.16 15.05
CA VAL A 267 -36.18 5.09 15.97
C VAL A 267 -35.97 6.50 15.42
N GLU A 268 -37.06 7.28 15.32
CA GLU A 268 -36.93 8.74 15.45
C GLU A 268 -38.23 9.41 15.95
N HIS A 269 -38.69 8.98 17.13
CA HIS A 269 -39.57 9.78 17.98
C HIS A 269 -38.82 10.11 19.28
N GLN A 270 -37.68 10.80 19.15
CA GLN A 270 -37.00 11.45 20.28
C GLN A 270 -35.82 12.27 19.76
N LYS A 271 -36.09 13.40 19.10
CA LYS A 271 -35.13 14.54 18.94
C LYS A 271 -35.79 15.73 18.23
N LYS A 272 -36.95 16.15 18.72
CA LYS A 272 -37.52 17.51 18.50
C LYS A 272 -38.36 17.95 19.71
N SER A 273 -37.89 17.64 20.90
CA SER A 273 -38.51 18.08 22.16
C SER A 273 -37.46 18.55 23.16
N LEU A 274 -36.58 19.47 22.76
CA LEU A 274 -35.76 20.27 23.68
C LEU A 274 -35.48 21.63 23.04
N ALA A 275 -36.49 22.50 23.04
CA ALA A 275 -36.30 23.95 23.02
C ALA A 275 -37.46 24.59 23.81
N ASN A 276 -37.13 25.08 24.99
CA ASN A 276 -37.84 26.05 25.83
C ASN A 276 -39.38 25.98 25.88
N VAL A 277 -39.88 25.17 26.82
CA VAL A 277 -41.08 25.55 27.59
C VAL A 277 -40.57 26.23 28.86
N ASN A 278 -40.71 27.54 28.95
CA ASN A 278 -40.61 28.27 30.22
C ASN A 278 -42.04 28.55 30.69
N PRO A 279 -42.50 28.04 31.85
CA PRO A 279 -43.85 28.26 32.34
C PRO A 279 -44.02 29.67 32.94
N PRO A 280 -45.21 30.28 32.81
CA PRO A 280 -45.54 31.50 33.54
C PRO A 280 -45.91 31.15 34.99
N GLU A 281 -45.91 32.16 35.87
CA GLU A 281 -46.29 32.15 37.30
C GLU A 281 -45.13 32.00 38.28
N LEU A 282 -44.62 33.15 38.74
CA LEU A 282 -44.54 33.53 40.16
C LEU A 282 -44.38 35.06 40.20
N ALA A 283 -45.46 35.76 40.48
CA ALA A 283 -45.42 37.17 40.84
C ALA A 283 -44.97 37.32 42.31
N PRO A 284 -44.24 38.39 42.64
CA PRO A 284 -44.44 39.10 43.90
C PRO A 284 -45.30 40.34 43.66
N TYR A 285 -46.23 40.52 44.58
CA TYR A 285 -47.15 41.64 44.73
C TYR A 285 -46.43 42.91 45.25
N GLU A 286 -47.20 44.02 45.27
CA GLU A 286 -46.91 45.36 45.81
C GLU A 286 -46.36 46.36 44.76
N GLU A 287 -46.90 47.57 44.59
CA GLU A 287 -48.04 48.24 45.21
C GLU A 287 -48.43 49.44 44.33
N GLN A 288 -49.66 49.93 44.54
CA GLN A 288 -50.33 50.94 43.74
C GLN A 288 -49.61 52.29 43.69
N GLN A 289 -49.72 52.99 42.54
CA GLN A 289 -50.19 54.37 42.54
C GLN A 289 -50.67 54.81 41.14
N VAL A 290 -51.99 54.95 41.03
CA VAL A 290 -52.65 55.78 40.03
C VAL A 290 -53.05 57.07 40.73
N GLN A 291 -52.48 58.23 40.35
CA GLN A 291 -53.20 59.52 40.25
C GLN A 291 -52.28 60.68 39.85
N GLY A 292 -52.84 61.61 39.05
CA GLY A 292 -52.36 63.00 38.89
C GLY A 292 -51.83 63.33 37.50
N GLN A 293 -52.67 63.53 36.47
CA GLN A 293 -53.30 64.81 36.06
C GLN A 293 -52.33 65.94 35.62
N ARG A 294 -52.54 66.40 34.35
CA ARG A 294 -52.23 67.75 33.76
C ARG A 294 -50.73 68.10 33.62
N LYS A 295 -50.22 68.65 32.52
CA LYS A 295 -50.66 69.77 31.65
C LYS A 295 -49.84 69.70 30.34
N GLY A 296 -50.41 70.19 29.24
CA GLY A 296 -49.81 70.12 27.90
C GLY A 296 -48.81 71.23 27.54
N SER A 297 -48.37 71.16 26.29
CA SER A 297 -47.92 72.30 25.48
C SER A 297 -48.01 71.89 24.01
N GLU A 298 -48.77 72.66 23.24
CA GLU A 298 -48.85 72.64 21.77
C GLU A 298 -47.57 73.19 21.14
N GLY A 299 -47.32 72.86 19.86
CA GLY A 299 -46.24 73.45 19.08
C GLY A 299 -45.98 72.83 17.70
N ALA A 300 -46.90 73.06 16.76
CA ALA A 300 -46.71 73.25 15.30
C ALA A 300 -45.81 72.32 14.45
N THR A 301 -46.48 71.49 13.64
CA THR A 301 -46.43 71.43 12.16
C THR A 301 -45.08 71.36 11.40
N GLN A 302 -44.76 70.17 10.87
CA GLN A 302 -44.36 69.94 9.46
C GLN A 302 -44.47 68.43 9.11
N PRO A 303 -44.97 68.04 7.91
CA PRO A 303 -45.23 66.63 7.56
C PRO A 303 -44.05 65.97 6.83
N PRO A 304 -43.70 64.70 7.11
CA PRO A 304 -42.82 63.94 6.22
C PRO A 304 -43.66 63.07 5.27
N GLU A 305 -43.51 63.44 4.00
CA GLU A 305 -43.56 62.65 2.76
C GLU A 305 -44.17 61.24 2.81
N ARG A 306 -45.23 61.05 2.01
CA ARG A 306 -45.60 59.76 1.46
C ARG A 306 -44.44 59.23 0.61
N HIS A 307 -43.64 58.33 1.14
CA HIS A 307 -42.88 57.41 0.30
C HIS A 307 -43.82 56.35 -0.26
N GLN A 308 -44.03 56.43 -1.58
CA GLN A 308 -44.57 55.35 -2.39
C GLN A 308 -43.71 54.09 -2.19
N PRO A 309 -44.29 52.88 -2.15
CA PRO A 309 -43.49 51.68 -2.23
C PRO A 309 -42.88 51.63 -3.63
N GLY A 310 -41.58 51.95 -3.72
CA GLY A 310 -40.81 51.78 -4.93
C GLY A 310 -40.91 50.34 -5.39
N ARG A 311 -41.31 50.14 -6.65
CA ARG A 311 -41.20 48.86 -7.35
C ARG A 311 -39.78 48.33 -7.16
N LYS A 312 -39.63 47.24 -6.42
CA LYS A 312 -38.48 46.37 -6.58
C LYS A 312 -38.67 45.71 -7.94
N GLU A 313 -37.84 46.05 -8.91
CA GLU A 313 -37.72 45.27 -10.14
C GLU A 313 -37.33 43.85 -9.72
N GLU A 314 -38.27 42.92 -9.87
CA GLU A 314 -38.04 41.49 -9.66
C GLU A 314 -36.97 41.06 -10.67
N LYS A 315 -35.77 40.76 -10.17
CA LYS A 315 -34.73 40.12 -10.99
C LYS A 315 -35.31 38.82 -11.53
N GLU A 316 -35.22 38.62 -12.85
CA GLU A 316 -35.62 37.37 -13.48
C GLU A 316 -34.89 36.20 -12.80
N PRO A 317 -35.59 35.07 -12.57
CA PRO A 317 -34.98 33.97 -11.85
C PRO A 317 -33.88 33.31 -12.70
N GLU A 318 -32.67 33.13 -12.13
CA GLU A 318 -31.48 32.59 -12.83
C GLU A 318 -31.72 31.27 -13.59
N TRP A 319 -32.73 30.49 -13.19
CA TRP A 319 -33.10 29.25 -13.87
C TRP A 319 -33.77 29.49 -15.23
N LEU A 320 -34.49 30.60 -15.39
CA LEU A 320 -35.22 30.95 -16.62
C LEU A 320 -34.23 31.29 -17.74
N GLU A 321 -33.17 32.04 -17.44
CA GLU A 321 -32.09 32.34 -18.38
C GLU A 321 -31.40 31.05 -18.89
N ARG A 322 -31.18 30.08 -17.99
CA ARG A 322 -30.60 28.78 -18.34
C ARG A 322 -31.55 27.97 -19.25
N LEU A 323 -32.84 27.97 -18.94
CA LEU A 323 -33.87 27.31 -19.76
C LEU A 323 -33.96 27.94 -21.15
N ILE A 324 -33.98 29.27 -21.24
CA ILE A 324 -33.99 30.02 -22.51
C ILE A 324 -32.73 29.67 -23.32
N SER A 325 -31.56 29.68 -22.69
CA SER A 325 -30.29 29.32 -23.34
C SER A 325 -30.31 27.90 -23.91
N ARG A 326 -30.94 26.95 -23.21
CA ARG A 326 -31.10 25.58 -23.70
C ARG A 326 -32.09 25.46 -24.85
N LEU A 327 -33.25 26.10 -24.74
CA LEU A 327 -34.25 26.12 -25.81
C LEU A 327 -33.66 26.78 -27.08
N GLN A 328 -32.81 27.80 -26.93
CA GLN A 328 -32.05 28.38 -28.04
C GLN A 328 -31.10 27.37 -28.68
N ARG A 329 -30.33 26.61 -27.89
CA ARG A 329 -29.46 25.53 -28.38
C ARG A 329 -30.26 24.42 -29.07
N ARG A 330 -31.42 24.07 -28.54
CA ARG A 330 -32.34 23.10 -29.15
C ARG A 330 -32.85 23.62 -30.50
N ALA A 331 -33.25 24.88 -30.57
CA ALA A 331 -33.69 25.49 -31.82
C ALA A 331 -32.57 25.54 -32.87
N THR A 332 -31.34 25.91 -32.49
CA THR A 332 -30.20 25.91 -33.43
C THR A 332 -29.87 24.50 -33.93
N PHE A 333 -29.90 23.50 -33.04
CA PHE A 333 -29.70 22.10 -33.40
C PHE A 333 -30.79 21.57 -34.34
N LEU A 334 -32.07 21.81 -34.01
CA LEU A 334 -33.20 21.39 -34.84
C LEU A 334 -33.19 22.06 -36.22
N ARG A 335 -32.82 23.36 -36.31
CA ARG A 335 -32.66 24.04 -37.60
C ARG A 335 -31.56 23.42 -38.45
N LYS A 336 -30.44 23.02 -37.84
CA LYS A 336 -29.36 22.32 -38.55
C LYS A 336 -29.82 20.94 -39.06
N LEU A 337 -30.54 20.18 -38.24
CA LEU A 337 -31.13 18.91 -38.66
C LEU A 337 -32.17 19.09 -39.78
N CYS A 338 -32.99 20.15 -39.74
CA CYS A 338 -33.92 20.47 -40.83
C CYS A 338 -33.19 20.72 -42.15
N GLN A 339 -32.03 21.39 -42.12
CA GLN A 339 -31.21 21.65 -43.31
C GLN A 339 -30.64 20.34 -43.88
N GLU A 340 -30.12 19.46 -43.03
CA GLU A 340 -29.56 18.16 -43.43
C GLU A 340 -30.62 17.21 -44.03
N VAL A 341 -31.88 17.30 -43.58
CA VAL A 341 -33.00 16.47 -44.08
C VAL A 341 -33.64 17.05 -45.35
N SER A 342 -33.54 18.36 -45.59
CA SER A 342 -34.19 19.03 -46.73
C SER A 342 -33.36 19.06 -48.02
N ASP A 343 -32.06 18.79 -47.96
CA ASP A 343 -31.11 18.90 -49.10
C ASP A 343 -31.31 17.85 -50.22
N GLY A 344 -32.36 17.01 -50.13
CA GLY A 344 -32.67 15.95 -51.09
C GLY A 344 -33.79 16.24 -52.09
N SER A 345 -34.66 17.24 -51.88
CA SER A 345 -35.81 17.50 -52.78
C SER A 345 -36.00 18.98 -53.07
N GLY A 346 -35.65 19.42 -54.28
CA GLY A 346 -35.80 20.78 -54.79
C GLY A 346 -37.25 21.20 -55.08
N VAL A 347 -38.17 20.97 -54.15
CA VAL A 347 -39.52 21.53 -54.20
C VAL A 347 -39.63 22.56 -53.09
N GLU A 348 -39.66 23.84 -53.48
CA GLU A 348 -40.10 24.95 -52.62
C GLU A 348 -41.51 24.63 -52.10
N ARG A 349 -41.58 24.07 -50.90
CA ARG A 349 -42.84 23.81 -50.23
C ARG A 349 -43.15 25.04 -49.41
N GLY A 350 -44.00 25.90 -49.95
CA GLY A 350 -44.72 26.90 -49.17
C GLY A 350 -45.51 26.17 -48.09
N VAL A 351 -44.95 26.06 -46.90
CA VAL A 351 -45.68 25.66 -45.71
C VAL A 351 -46.56 26.87 -45.38
N ASP A 352 -47.86 26.63 -45.21
CA ASP A 352 -48.77 27.62 -44.63
C ASP A 352 -48.25 27.93 -43.21
N ASP A 353 -47.36 28.93 -43.12
CA ASP A 353 -46.41 29.19 -42.03
C ASP A 353 -47.06 29.76 -40.76
N LYS A 354 -48.39 29.67 -40.67
CA LYS A 354 -49.16 30.21 -39.56
C LYS A 354 -50.11 29.14 -39.07
N TRP A 355 -49.98 28.82 -37.78
CA TRP A 355 -50.93 28.00 -37.00
C TRP A 355 -52.36 28.59 -36.95
N GLU A 356 -52.65 29.61 -37.77
CA GLU A 356 -53.91 30.34 -37.91
C GLU A 356 -55.05 29.45 -38.41
N ASN A 357 -54.75 28.38 -39.19
CA ASN A 357 -55.72 27.40 -39.71
C ASN A 357 -55.59 25.97 -39.13
N ALA A 358 -54.87 25.81 -38.02
CA ALA A 358 -54.52 24.49 -37.49
C ALA A 358 -55.74 23.67 -37.03
N SER A 359 -55.74 22.37 -37.33
CA SER A 359 -56.81 21.47 -36.88
C SER A 359 -56.82 21.32 -35.36
N ALA A 360 -57.94 20.86 -34.80
CA ALA A 360 -58.02 20.53 -33.38
C ALA A 360 -57.02 19.43 -32.95
N ALA A 361 -56.56 18.60 -33.89
CA ALA A 361 -55.51 17.61 -33.65
C ALA A 361 -54.12 18.28 -33.58
N ASP A 362 -53.80 19.19 -34.52
CA ASP A 362 -52.53 19.93 -34.53
C ASP A 362 -52.39 20.83 -33.28
N LEU A 363 -53.47 21.48 -32.85
CA LEU A 363 -53.46 22.29 -31.62
C LEU A 363 -53.23 21.43 -30.36
N ARG A 364 -53.74 20.19 -30.33
CA ARG A 364 -53.49 19.25 -29.23
C ARG A 364 -52.05 18.75 -29.24
N TRP A 365 -51.56 18.34 -30.41
CA TRP A 365 -50.17 17.93 -30.61
C TRP A 365 -49.20 19.03 -30.14
N MET A 366 -49.40 20.27 -30.58
CA MET A 366 -48.57 21.40 -30.19
C MET A 366 -48.54 21.61 -28.68
N LYS A 367 -49.70 21.52 -28.01
CA LYS A 367 -49.78 21.72 -26.56
C LYS A 367 -49.03 20.64 -25.81
N GLU A 368 -49.25 19.38 -26.15
CA GLU A 368 -48.55 18.27 -25.50
C GLU A 368 -47.05 18.29 -25.81
N GLN A 369 -46.68 18.66 -27.04
CA GLN A 369 -45.27 18.74 -27.41
C GLN A 369 -44.55 19.92 -26.74
N ALA A 370 -45.20 21.07 -26.60
CA ALA A 370 -44.64 22.19 -25.82
C ALA A 370 -44.46 21.83 -24.34
N LYS A 371 -45.39 21.07 -23.73
CA LYS A 371 -45.22 20.55 -22.36
C LYS A 371 -44.00 19.65 -22.26
N LEU A 372 -43.87 18.70 -23.18
CA LEU A 372 -42.78 17.73 -23.17
C LEU A 372 -41.42 18.42 -23.33
N ILE A 373 -41.29 19.33 -24.30
CA ILE A 373 -40.08 20.12 -24.54
C ILE A 373 -39.70 20.94 -23.30
N TYR A 374 -40.69 21.62 -22.70
CA TYR A 374 -40.47 22.42 -21.51
C TYR A 374 -39.97 21.56 -20.34
N LEU A 375 -40.68 20.49 -20.02
CA LEU A 375 -40.35 19.58 -18.92
C LEU A 375 -39.00 18.90 -19.14
N SER A 376 -38.70 18.45 -20.36
CA SER A 376 -37.42 17.82 -20.68
C SER A 376 -36.27 18.78 -20.41
N ASP A 377 -36.32 19.98 -20.97
CA ASP A 377 -35.19 20.91 -20.90
C ASP A 377 -35.03 21.48 -19.48
N ARG A 378 -36.15 21.65 -18.75
CA ARG A 378 -36.17 22.04 -17.35
C ARG A 378 -35.51 21.00 -16.45
N LEU A 379 -35.89 19.73 -16.58
CA LEU A 379 -35.34 18.62 -15.78
C LEU A 379 -33.85 18.42 -16.06
N HIS A 380 -33.45 18.41 -17.33
CA HIS A 380 -32.05 18.25 -17.68
C HIS A 380 -31.18 19.41 -17.14
N SER A 381 -31.72 20.63 -17.07
CA SER A 381 -30.99 21.78 -16.49
C SER A 381 -30.70 21.58 -15.00
N ASP A 382 -31.66 21.01 -14.27
CA ASP A 382 -31.51 20.74 -12.84
C ASP A 382 -30.52 19.59 -12.60
N LEU A 383 -30.57 18.54 -13.41
CA LEU A 383 -29.63 17.42 -13.34
C LEU A 383 -28.18 17.84 -13.61
N GLU A 384 -27.97 18.68 -14.63
CA GLU A 384 -26.64 19.19 -14.98
C GLU A 384 -26.07 20.07 -13.85
N ARG A 385 -26.93 20.89 -13.23
CA ARG A 385 -26.59 21.67 -12.04
C ARG A 385 -26.18 20.78 -10.87
N GLN A 386 -27.00 19.80 -10.50
CA GLN A 386 -26.69 18.87 -9.41
C GLN A 386 -25.36 18.14 -9.64
N ARG A 387 -25.11 17.69 -10.88
CA ARG A 387 -23.83 17.05 -11.24
C ARG A 387 -22.66 18.01 -11.06
N SER A 388 -22.80 19.28 -11.48
CA SER A 388 -21.74 20.28 -11.32
C SER A 388 -21.45 20.59 -9.85
N GLU A 389 -22.47 20.73 -9.00
CA GLU A 389 -22.33 20.99 -7.56
C GLU A 389 -21.65 19.80 -6.85
N VAL A 390 -22.03 18.56 -7.18
CA VAL A 390 -21.39 17.35 -6.63
C VAL A 390 -19.92 17.25 -7.06
N LEU A 391 -19.61 17.54 -8.31
CA LEU A 391 -18.22 17.53 -8.80
C LEU A 391 -17.37 18.62 -8.14
N GLN A 392 -17.93 19.82 -7.97
CA GLN A 392 -17.25 20.92 -7.28
C GLN A 392 -16.98 20.58 -5.81
N GLY A 393 -17.95 19.99 -5.10
CA GLY A 393 -17.77 19.54 -3.72
C GLY A 393 -16.68 18.46 -3.60
N LYS A 394 -16.65 17.50 -4.53
CA LYS A 394 -15.58 16.48 -4.58
C LYS A 394 -14.20 17.09 -4.82
N LEU A 395 -14.09 18.03 -5.76
CA LEU A 395 -12.83 18.72 -6.04
C LEU A 395 -12.35 19.52 -4.82
N GLN A 396 -13.26 20.24 -4.15
CA GLN A 396 -12.93 20.99 -2.96
C GLN A 396 -12.46 20.08 -1.81
N ALA A 397 -13.11 18.93 -1.60
CA ALA A 397 -12.68 17.94 -0.61
C ALA A 397 -11.29 17.38 -0.92
N LEU A 398 -11.01 17.02 -2.19
CA LEU A 398 -9.69 16.55 -2.62
C LEU A 398 -8.61 17.62 -2.43
N CYS A 399 -8.90 18.89 -2.75
CA CYS A 399 -7.97 19.99 -2.51
C CYS A 399 -7.70 20.22 -1.02
N GLN A 400 -8.71 20.06 -0.16
CA GLN A 400 -8.54 20.17 1.29
C GLN A 400 -7.71 19.02 1.85
N GLU A 401 -7.99 17.79 1.42
CA GLU A 401 -7.26 16.59 1.85
C GLU A 401 -5.77 16.66 1.45
N GLN A 402 -5.49 16.99 0.18
CA GLN A 402 -4.11 17.23 -0.29
C GLN A 402 -3.43 18.39 0.45
N GLY A 403 -4.19 19.44 0.78
CA GLY A 403 -3.69 20.57 1.56
C GLY A 403 -3.33 20.20 3.00
N SER A 404 -4.10 19.30 3.64
CA SER A 404 -3.77 18.78 4.97
C SER A 404 -2.56 17.84 4.94
N THR A 405 -2.50 16.90 3.98
CA THR A 405 -1.36 15.95 3.91
C THR A 405 -0.04 16.66 3.65
N LEU A 406 -0.02 17.67 2.77
CA LEU A 406 1.17 18.48 2.50
C LEU A 406 1.65 19.24 3.74
N LYS A 407 0.72 19.75 4.57
CA LYS A 407 1.07 20.43 5.82
C LYS A 407 1.63 19.47 6.85
N ASP A 408 0.98 18.31 7.01
CA ASP A 408 1.44 17.26 7.94
C ASP A 408 2.84 16.77 7.56
N GLU A 409 3.10 16.56 6.26
CA GLU A 409 4.44 16.25 5.74
C GLU A 409 5.43 17.39 5.99
N GLN A 410 5.03 18.64 5.72
CA GLN A 410 5.85 19.83 5.94
C GLN A 410 6.25 20.02 7.42
N GLU A 411 5.37 19.68 8.36
CA GLU A 411 5.65 19.69 9.80
C GLU A 411 6.54 18.51 10.23
N ALA A 412 6.42 17.34 9.58
CA ALA A 412 7.23 16.17 9.89
C ALA A 412 8.68 16.23 9.36
N PHE A 413 8.94 16.95 8.26
CA PHE A 413 10.28 17.06 7.67
C PHE A 413 11.34 17.64 8.61
N PRO A 414 11.11 18.78 9.31
CA PRO A 414 12.07 19.33 10.28
C PRO A 414 12.40 18.35 11.41
N HIS A 415 11.41 17.63 11.95
CA HIS A 415 11.62 16.65 13.00
C HIS A 415 12.51 15.49 12.52
N THR A 416 12.27 15.00 11.29
CA THR A 416 13.09 13.95 10.68
C THR A 416 14.53 14.42 10.45
N LEU A 417 14.73 15.67 10.02
CA LEU A 417 16.04 16.26 9.84
C LEU A 417 16.81 16.38 11.18
N CYS A 418 16.14 16.83 12.25
CA CYS A 418 16.75 16.88 13.58
C CYS A 418 17.18 15.48 14.06
N GLN A 419 16.30 14.47 13.91
CA GLN A 419 16.62 13.09 14.29
C GLN A 419 17.83 12.56 13.51
N LEU A 420 17.88 12.77 12.19
CA LEU A 420 19.02 12.35 11.38
C LEU A 420 20.30 13.09 11.75
N GLN A 421 20.20 14.35 12.18
CA GLN A 421 21.34 15.13 12.63
C GLN A 421 21.88 14.61 13.97
N GLU A 422 21.01 14.26 14.91
CA GLU A 422 21.35 13.61 16.17
C GLU A 422 22.01 12.24 15.94
N ASP A 423 21.41 11.39 15.09
CA ASP A 423 21.96 10.08 14.76
C ASP A 423 23.36 10.20 14.12
N ASN A 424 23.56 11.18 13.23
CA ASN A 424 24.88 11.44 12.64
C ASN A 424 25.91 11.92 13.67
N SER A 425 25.51 12.74 14.65
CA SER A 425 26.40 13.14 15.74
C SER A 425 26.79 11.95 16.61
N ALA A 426 25.84 11.11 16.99
CA ALA A 426 26.11 9.90 17.77
C ALA A 426 27.04 8.94 17.01
N LEU A 427 26.83 8.75 15.70
CA LEU A 427 27.72 7.93 14.88
C LEU A 427 29.14 8.50 14.82
N ARG A 428 29.30 9.82 14.70
CA ARG A 428 30.63 10.46 14.76
C ARG A 428 31.33 10.20 16.09
N GLU A 429 30.64 10.36 17.20
CA GLU A 429 31.22 10.09 18.53
C GLU A 429 31.65 8.63 18.69
N THR A 430 30.85 7.68 18.18
CA THR A 430 31.22 6.25 18.21
C THR A 430 32.42 5.93 17.33
N LEU A 431 32.54 6.61 16.18
CA LEU A 431 33.67 6.46 15.28
C LEU A 431 34.95 7.00 15.94
N GLU A 432 34.90 8.20 16.51
CA GLU A 432 36.03 8.80 17.23
C GLU A 432 36.50 7.91 18.40
N HIS A 433 35.57 7.31 19.16
CA HIS A 433 35.92 6.35 20.21
C HIS A 433 36.59 5.09 19.65
N ALA A 434 36.13 4.58 18.51
CA ALA A 434 36.73 3.42 17.86
C ALA A 434 38.14 3.73 17.35
N GLU A 435 38.33 4.90 16.73
CA GLU A 435 39.63 5.38 16.26
C GLU A 435 40.63 5.53 17.42
N GLN A 436 40.22 6.14 18.53
CA GLN A 436 41.05 6.24 19.73
C GLN A 436 41.47 4.87 20.27
N LYS A 437 40.56 3.88 20.25
CA LYS A 437 40.86 2.51 20.68
C LYS A 437 41.85 1.82 19.75
N ILE A 438 41.73 2.03 18.43
CA ILE A 438 42.70 1.52 17.44
C ILE A 438 44.07 2.12 17.71
N ILE A 439 44.18 3.44 17.86
CA ILE A 439 45.44 4.12 18.16
C ILE A 439 46.08 3.58 19.45
N PHE A 440 45.27 3.35 20.49
CA PHE A 440 45.75 2.75 21.74
C PHE A 440 46.33 1.34 21.54
N ILE A 441 45.64 0.50 20.76
CA ILE A 441 46.11 -0.86 20.47
C ILE A 441 47.37 -0.82 19.58
N GLU A 442 47.39 0.00 18.55
CA GLU A 442 48.52 0.15 17.63
C GLU A 442 49.77 0.66 18.36
N THR A 443 49.63 1.61 19.28
CA THR A 443 50.75 2.06 20.12
C THR A 443 51.23 0.99 21.08
N GLY A 444 50.33 0.16 21.63
CA GLY A 444 50.71 -1.02 22.40
C GLY A 444 51.48 -2.04 21.57
N ASN A 445 50.99 -2.37 20.37
CA ASN A 445 51.65 -3.29 19.44
C ASN A 445 53.02 -2.79 19.00
N ARG A 446 53.18 -1.47 18.78
CA ARG A 446 54.48 -0.86 18.46
C ARG A 446 55.50 -1.11 19.57
N ARG A 447 55.12 -0.91 20.84
CA ARG A 447 56.02 -1.20 21.97
C ARG A 447 56.38 -2.68 22.06
N LEU A 448 55.41 -3.57 21.83
CA LEU A 448 55.68 -5.02 21.79
C LEU A 448 56.66 -5.39 20.69
N LEU A 449 56.53 -4.78 19.50
CA LEU A 449 57.50 -4.97 18.40
C LEU A 449 58.90 -4.48 18.79
N GLU A 450 59.00 -3.30 19.41
CA GLU A 450 60.28 -2.77 19.91
C GLU A 450 60.92 -3.70 20.96
N ASP A 451 60.11 -4.34 21.82
CA ASP A 451 60.62 -5.28 22.81
C ASP A 451 61.02 -6.62 22.18
N ILE A 452 60.31 -7.09 21.15
CA ILE A 452 60.71 -8.28 20.36
C ILE A 452 62.05 -8.01 19.67
N GLU A 453 62.21 -6.86 19.01
CA GLU A 453 63.45 -6.48 18.32
C GLU A 453 64.65 -6.48 19.28
N LYS A 454 64.51 -5.91 20.48
CA LYS A 454 65.56 -5.96 21.51
C LYS A 454 65.91 -7.39 21.95
N ILE A 455 64.90 -8.25 22.07
CA ILE A 455 65.12 -9.65 22.44
C ILE A 455 65.85 -10.39 21.31
N GLU A 456 65.50 -10.12 20.05
CA GLU A 456 66.17 -10.66 18.87
C GLU A 456 67.63 -10.21 18.81
N GLU A 457 67.91 -8.91 18.98
CA GLU A 457 69.26 -8.35 19.03
C GLU A 457 70.11 -9.01 20.14
N TYR A 458 69.54 -9.14 21.34
CA TYR A 458 70.21 -9.81 22.46
C TYR A 458 70.53 -11.28 22.14
N HIS A 459 69.60 -12.00 21.53
CA HIS A 459 69.81 -13.39 21.14
C HIS A 459 70.85 -13.52 20.02
N GLU A 460 70.84 -12.61 19.05
CA GLU A 460 71.81 -12.57 17.95
C GLU A 460 73.23 -12.31 18.48
N GLU A 461 73.42 -11.33 19.36
CA GLU A 461 74.70 -11.06 20.01
C GLU A 461 75.19 -12.28 20.80
N ARG A 462 74.29 -12.92 21.56
CA ARG A 462 74.62 -14.13 22.32
C ARG A 462 75.04 -15.28 21.40
N MET A 463 74.34 -15.49 20.28
CA MET A 463 74.71 -16.52 19.30
C MET A 463 76.07 -16.25 18.69
N LYS A 464 76.36 -14.99 18.32
CA LYS A 464 77.65 -14.61 17.75
C LYS A 464 78.80 -14.85 18.73
N ASN A 465 78.62 -14.52 20.01
CA ASN A 465 79.63 -14.78 21.05
C ASN A 465 79.87 -16.27 21.28
N LEU A 466 78.80 -17.09 21.24
CA LEU A 466 78.91 -18.55 21.31
C LEU A 466 79.64 -19.11 20.10
N GLU A 467 79.29 -18.65 18.90
CA GLU A 467 79.94 -19.06 17.65
C GLU A 467 81.42 -18.68 17.66
N SER A 468 81.79 -17.46 18.05
CA SER A 468 83.20 -17.06 18.16
C SER A 468 83.96 -17.91 19.17
N GLY A 469 83.34 -18.24 20.31
CA GLY A 469 83.95 -19.13 21.31
C GLY A 469 84.16 -20.55 20.79
N PHE A 470 83.24 -21.09 19.98
CA PHE A 470 83.44 -22.38 19.31
C PHE A 470 84.54 -22.31 18.25
N GLN A 471 84.60 -21.24 17.46
CA GLN A 471 85.63 -21.04 16.43
C GLN A 471 87.03 -20.94 17.05
N GLU A 472 87.17 -20.17 18.14
CA GLU A 472 88.43 -20.06 18.89
C GLU A 472 88.87 -21.43 19.41
N LYS A 473 87.95 -22.18 20.03
CA LYS A 473 88.25 -23.50 20.59
C LYS A 473 88.63 -24.53 19.51
N ILE A 474 88.01 -24.45 18.33
CA ILE A 474 88.39 -25.26 17.17
C ILE A 474 89.81 -24.87 16.72
N GLY A 475 90.12 -23.58 16.65
CA GLY A 475 91.46 -23.08 16.31
C GLY A 475 92.53 -23.51 17.31
N GLU A 476 92.25 -23.44 18.62
CA GLU A 476 93.13 -23.96 19.67
C GLU A 476 93.39 -25.46 19.50
N LEU A 477 92.34 -26.25 19.25
CA LEU A 477 92.48 -27.70 19.00
C LEU A 477 93.36 -27.98 17.78
N GLN A 478 93.16 -27.22 16.70
CA GLN A 478 93.97 -27.33 15.48
C GLN A 478 95.44 -26.98 15.76
N HIS A 479 95.69 -25.94 16.55
CA HIS A 479 97.04 -25.54 16.93
C HIS A 479 97.75 -26.59 17.79
N ILE A 480 97.06 -27.14 18.78
CA ILE A 480 97.59 -28.24 19.61
C ILE A 480 97.93 -29.43 18.71
N HIS A 481 97.03 -29.79 17.79
CA HIS A 481 97.29 -30.87 16.84
C HIS A 481 98.54 -30.61 15.98
N GLU A 482 98.72 -29.38 15.48
CA GLU A 482 99.87 -29.01 14.68
C GLU A 482 101.18 -29.02 15.49
N GLU A 483 101.14 -28.53 16.73
CA GLU A 483 102.29 -28.56 17.65
C GLU A 483 102.66 -30.00 18.03
N GLU A 484 101.68 -30.85 18.34
CA GLU A 484 101.90 -32.28 18.60
C GLU A 484 102.52 -32.98 17.39
N MET A 485 102.01 -32.72 16.19
CA MET A 485 102.57 -33.26 14.94
C MET A 485 104.02 -32.79 14.70
N GLN A 486 104.33 -31.51 14.94
CA GLN A 486 105.68 -30.99 14.82
C GLN A 486 106.62 -31.59 15.87
N ASN A 487 106.16 -31.74 17.11
CA ASN A 487 106.92 -32.36 18.19
C ASN A 487 107.23 -33.82 17.88
N LEU A 488 106.23 -34.59 17.46
CA LEU A 488 106.39 -35.99 17.02
C LEU A 488 107.39 -36.11 15.87
N HIS A 489 107.24 -35.26 14.84
CA HIS A 489 108.18 -35.20 13.72
C HIS A 489 109.60 -34.85 14.20
N GLY A 490 109.74 -33.90 15.12
CA GLY A 490 111.01 -33.50 15.72
C GLY A 490 111.68 -34.63 16.54
N TYR A 491 110.90 -35.40 17.30
CA TYR A 491 111.37 -36.60 18.00
C TYR A 491 111.86 -37.67 17.01
N TYR A 492 111.12 -37.92 15.92
CA TYR A 492 111.52 -38.88 14.90
C TYR A 492 112.77 -38.46 14.12
N VAL A 493 112.90 -37.19 13.75
CA VAL A 493 114.10 -36.67 13.05
C VAL A 493 115.34 -36.73 13.95
N LYS A 494 115.20 -36.46 15.26
CA LYS A 494 116.28 -36.62 16.23
C LYS A 494 116.66 -38.09 16.45
N SER A 495 115.67 -38.96 16.63
CA SER A 495 115.85 -40.42 16.75
C SER A 495 116.52 -41.03 15.52
N SER A 496 116.17 -40.57 14.31
CA SER A 496 116.78 -41.02 13.04
C SER A 496 118.24 -40.58 12.90
N LYS A 497 118.60 -39.39 13.42
CA LYS A 497 119.99 -38.88 13.45
C LYS A 497 120.84 -39.58 14.51
N GLU A 498 120.28 -39.92 15.68
CA GLU A 498 120.97 -40.69 16.72
C GLU A 498 121.25 -42.14 16.29
N LYS A 499 120.38 -42.75 15.47
CA LYS A 499 120.61 -44.07 14.84
C LYS A 499 121.64 -44.04 13.70
N GLN A 500 122.10 -42.87 13.23
CA GLN A 500 123.19 -42.71 12.26
C GLN A 500 124.56 -42.44 12.93
N SER A 501 124.60 -42.16 14.24
CA SER A 501 125.87 -41.92 14.95
C SER A 501 126.40 -43.13 15.73
N ASN A 502 125.71 -44.27 15.70
CA ASN A 502 126.13 -45.52 16.33
C ASN A 502 125.72 -46.74 15.48
N ILE A 503 126.53 -47.06 14.46
CA ILE A 503 127.22 -48.35 14.27
C ILE A 503 128.09 -48.27 13.00
N CYS A 504 129.38 -48.43 13.25
CA CYS A 504 130.51 -48.51 12.32
C CYS A 504 130.65 -49.96 11.83
N THR A 505 131.12 -50.17 10.59
CA THR A 505 131.59 -51.47 10.04
C THR A 505 130.60 -52.65 10.07
N GLU A 506 130.26 -53.13 8.87
CA GLU A 506 129.82 -54.50 8.49
C GLU A 506 128.73 -55.23 9.30
N SER A 507 127.65 -55.50 8.56
CA SER A 507 126.96 -56.81 8.41
C SER A 507 126.00 -57.27 9.51
N GLU A 508 124.77 -57.56 9.06
CA GLU A 508 123.70 -58.33 9.70
C GLU A 508 122.96 -57.69 10.88
N GLU A 509 122.03 -56.77 10.62
CA GLU A 509 120.87 -56.55 11.51
C GLU A 509 119.72 -55.77 10.83
N ASP A 510 119.31 -56.19 9.62
CA ASP A 510 118.14 -55.62 8.91
C ASP A 510 116.79 -56.19 9.43
N TYR A 511 116.78 -57.26 10.23
CA TYR A 511 115.55 -57.99 10.60
C TYR A 511 114.83 -57.48 11.87
N LEU A 512 115.45 -56.66 12.73
CA LEU A 512 114.88 -56.22 14.01
C LEU A 512 114.46 -54.73 14.03
N LYS A 513 115.00 -53.93 13.10
CA LYS A 513 114.69 -52.50 12.97
C LYS A 513 113.31 -52.29 12.36
N GLU A 514 112.96 -53.12 11.36
CA GLU A 514 111.68 -53.10 10.66
C GLU A 514 110.51 -53.48 11.60
N THR A 515 110.73 -54.39 12.56
CA THR A 515 109.69 -54.78 13.53
C THR A 515 109.33 -53.71 14.55
N HIS A 516 110.28 -52.88 14.99
CA HIS A 516 110.02 -51.82 15.99
C HIS A 516 109.46 -50.54 15.36
N GLU A 517 109.89 -50.24 14.12
CA GLU A 517 109.37 -49.13 13.30
C GLU A 517 107.91 -49.42 12.89
N ALA A 518 107.61 -50.64 12.44
CA ALA A 518 106.25 -51.07 12.13
C ALA A 518 105.29 -51.02 13.35
N THR A 519 105.74 -51.40 14.56
CA THR A 519 104.90 -51.28 15.77
C THR A 519 104.65 -49.86 16.25
N CYS A 520 105.59 -48.91 16.03
CA CYS A 520 105.36 -47.50 16.34
C CYS A 520 104.42 -46.86 15.30
N ASP A 521 104.62 -47.14 14.02
CA ASP A 521 103.74 -46.65 12.95
C ASP A 521 102.32 -47.22 13.08
N GLN A 522 102.18 -48.46 13.58
CA GLN A 522 100.88 -49.04 13.94
C GLN A 522 100.19 -48.28 15.08
N GLY A 523 100.95 -47.79 16.08
CA GLY A 523 100.42 -47.01 17.19
C GLY A 523 99.95 -45.61 16.78
N PHE A 524 100.71 -44.94 15.89
CA PHE A 524 100.31 -43.66 15.29
C PHE A 524 99.09 -43.81 14.39
N ALA A 525 99.08 -44.82 13.53
CA ALA A 525 97.93 -45.11 12.69
C ALA A 525 96.70 -45.38 13.55
N ALA A 526 96.81 -46.15 14.64
CA ALA A 526 95.68 -46.43 15.52
C ALA A 526 95.15 -45.19 16.27
N MET A 527 96.04 -44.29 16.73
CA MET A 527 95.63 -43.07 17.42
C MET A 527 95.07 -42.02 16.45
N GLU A 528 95.66 -41.88 15.26
CA GLU A 528 95.14 -41.02 14.19
C GLU A 528 93.78 -41.51 13.69
N GLU A 529 93.61 -42.83 13.55
CA GLU A 529 92.32 -43.46 13.24
C GLU A 529 91.30 -43.13 14.34
N MET A 530 91.64 -43.25 15.62
CA MET A 530 90.75 -42.91 16.74
C MET A 530 90.31 -41.44 16.73
N HIS A 531 91.22 -40.49 16.51
CA HIS A 531 90.88 -39.06 16.43
C HIS A 531 90.03 -38.75 15.19
N ARG A 532 90.35 -39.36 14.05
CA ARG A 532 89.57 -39.25 12.82
C ARG A 532 88.17 -39.82 13.01
N GLN A 533 88.04 -40.91 13.77
CA GLN A 533 86.76 -41.48 14.20
C GLN A 533 86.00 -40.50 15.10
N LEU A 534 86.65 -39.90 16.10
CA LEU A 534 86.03 -38.96 17.04
C LEU A 534 85.50 -37.71 16.32
N ILE A 535 86.26 -37.15 15.37
CA ILE A 535 85.84 -36.01 14.55
C ILE A 535 84.66 -36.42 13.65
N SER A 536 84.72 -37.59 13.02
CA SER A 536 83.64 -38.11 12.20
C SER A 536 82.36 -38.35 13.02
N ASP A 537 82.48 -38.88 14.23
CA ASP A 537 81.35 -39.12 15.13
C ASP A 537 80.74 -37.81 15.61
N LEU A 538 81.56 -36.80 15.92
CA LEU A 538 81.08 -35.47 16.30
C LEU A 538 80.37 -34.75 15.14
N GLN A 539 80.93 -34.82 13.93
CA GLN A 539 80.30 -34.29 12.72
C GLN A 539 78.97 -35.01 12.41
N LYS A 540 78.93 -36.34 12.57
CA LYS A 540 77.72 -37.14 12.39
C LYS A 540 76.67 -36.83 13.46
N GLN A 541 77.09 -36.61 14.71
CA GLN A 541 76.20 -36.19 15.79
C GLN A 541 75.61 -34.81 15.49
N HIS A 542 76.42 -33.84 15.09
CA HIS A 542 75.96 -32.51 14.70
C HIS A 542 74.94 -32.58 13.55
N GLN A 543 75.21 -33.37 12.50
CA GLN A 543 74.26 -33.59 11.41
C GLN A 543 72.94 -34.23 11.88
N THR A 544 73.01 -35.17 12.82
CA THR A 544 71.84 -35.85 13.36
C THR A 544 70.99 -34.90 14.22
N GLU A 545 71.62 -34.08 15.05
CA GLU A 545 70.94 -33.05 15.85
C GLU A 545 70.32 -31.97 14.96
N MET A 546 71.02 -31.52 13.91
CA MET A 546 70.47 -30.57 12.95
C MET A 546 69.25 -31.13 12.21
N ALA A 547 69.28 -32.40 11.81
CA ALA A 547 68.14 -33.06 11.19
C ALA A 547 66.95 -33.22 12.16
N ALA A 548 67.21 -33.51 13.43
CA ALA A 548 66.18 -33.60 14.46
C ALA A 548 65.50 -32.25 14.73
N LEU A 549 66.29 -31.17 14.82
CA LEU A 549 65.80 -29.80 15.01
C LEU A 549 64.97 -29.33 13.80
N LEU A 550 65.41 -29.59 12.58
CA LEU A 550 64.64 -29.27 11.37
C LEU A 550 63.28 -29.99 11.38
N LYS A 551 63.27 -31.28 11.71
CA LYS A 551 62.03 -32.06 11.82
C LYS A 551 61.10 -31.51 12.89
N GLN A 552 61.63 -31.05 14.03
CA GLN A 552 60.85 -30.43 15.09
C GLN A 552 60.28 -29.08 14.65
N LYS A 553 61.08 -28.24 13.98
CA LYS A 553 60.63 -26.97 13.41
C LYS A 553 59.47 -27.17 12.43
N ASP A 554 59.58 -28.12 11.52
CA ASP A 554 58.54 -28.41 10.54
C ASP A 554 57.26 -28.94 11.20
N ARG A 555 57.39 -29.76 12.24
CA ARG A 555 56.26 -30.22 13.05
C ARG A 555 55.55 -29.07 13.75
N LEU A 556 56.28 -28.18 14.42
CA LEU A 556 55.71 -27.01 15.10
C LEU A 556 55.03 -26.07 14.10
N LEU A 557 55.64 -25.84 12.93
CA LEU A 557 55.02 -25.07 11.85
C LEU A 557 53.68 -25.67 11.39
N GLN A 558 53.59 -26.99 11.26
CA GLN A 558 52.33 -27.66 10.92
C GLN A 558 51.29 -27.51 12.03
N GLU A 559 51.69 -27.66 13.30
CA GLU A 559 50.81 -27.51 14.46
C GLU A 559 50.27 -26.07 14.57
N GLU A 560 51.12 -25.05 14.42
CA GLU A 560 50.72 -23.63 14.40
C GLU A 560 49.81 -23.30 13.21
N THR A 561 50.12 -23.84 12.03
CA THR A 561 49.27 -23.67 10.85
C THR A 561 47.89 -24.31 11.07
N ALA A 562 47.84 -25.50 11.68
CA ALA A 562 46.60 -26.17 12.02
C ALA A 562 45.79 -25.40 13.08
N ALA A 563 46.45 -24.90 14.13
CA ALA A 563 45.83 -24.07 15.16
C ALA A 563 45.27 -22.76 14.58
N THR A 564 46.03 -22.10 13.70
CA THR A 564 45.60 -20.88 13.01
C THR A 564 44.39 -21.13 12.11
N MET A 565 44.41 -22.22 11.33
CA MET A 565 43.25 -22.61 10.52
C MET A 565 42.02 -22.91 11.38
N ALA A 566 42.19 -23.61 12.51
CA ALA A 566 41.11 -23.91 13.44
C ALA A 566 40.51 -22.62 14.04
N ALA A 567 41.35 -21.66 14.43
CA ALA A 567 40.92 -20.36 14.93
C ALA A 567 40.12 -19.58 13.87
N ILE A 568 40.59 -19.52 12.63
CA ILE A 568 39.88 -18.87 11.52
C ILE A 568 38.51 -19.51 11.29
N VAL A 569 38.44 -20.85 11.30
CA VAL A 569 37.16 -21.57 11.12
C VAL A 569 36.20 -21.32 12.29
N ALA A 570 36.71 -21.30 13.53
CA ALA A 570 35.90 -20.97 14.71
C ALA A 570 35.36 -19.54 14.64
N MET A 571 36.20 -18.56 14.27
CA MET A 571 35.78 -17.16 14.08
C MET A 571 34.73 -17.02 12.98
N ARG A 572 34.91 -17.68 11.83
CA ARG A 572 33.92 -17.67 10.74
C ARG A 572 32.58 -18.26 11.16
N ARG A 573 32.59 -19.34 11.94
CA ARG A 573 31.36 -19.96 12.48
C ARG A 573 30.67 -19.05 13.49
N ALA A 574 31.41 -18.44 14.41
CA ALA A 574 30.88 -17.48 15.38
C ALA A 574 30.24 -16.28 14.67
N HIS A 575 30.94 -15.70 13.69
CA HIS A 575 30.42 -14.59 12.89
C HIS A 575 29.15 -14.97 12.12
N LYS A 576 29.08 -16.18 11.54
CA LYS A 576 27.86 -16.68 10.89
C LYS A 576 26.68 -16.76 11.87
N VAL A 577 26.90 -17.29 13.07
CA VAL A 577 25.84 -17.38 14.11
C VAL A 577 25.37 -15.99 14.54
N GLU A 578 26.28 -15.03 14.68
CA GLU A 578 25.95 -13.66 15.07
C GLU A 578 25.13 -12.95 13.98
N LEU A 579 25.46 -13.15 12.71
CA LEU A 579 24.67 -12.67 11.58
C LEU A 579 23.26 -13.28 11.56
N GLU A 580 23.13 -14.58 11.81
CA GLU A 580 21.84 -15.27 11.87
C GLU A 580 20.97 -14.72 13.02
N LYS A 581 21.56 -14.50 14.20
CA LYS A 581 20.89 -13.87 15.35
C LYS A 581 20.44 -12.45 15.03
N SER A 582 21.30 -11.62 14.42
CA SER A 582 20.94 -10.26 14.02
C SER A 582 19.77 -10.25 13.03
N ARG A 583 19.78 -11.18 12.06
CA ARG A 583 18.68 -11.37 11.10
C ARG A 583 17.37 -11.79 11.79
N GLN A 584 17.45 -12.70 12.77
CA GLN A 584 16.30 -13.12 13.57
C GLN A 584 15.76 -11.97 14.42
N SER A 585 16.62 -11.21 15.08
CA SER A 585 16.22 -10.01 15.86
C SER A 585 15.53 -8.97 14.97
N GLN A 586 16.03 -8.73 13.76
CA GLN A 586 15.36 -7.86 12.79
C GLN A 586 13.99 -8.40 12.35
N HIS A 587 13.87 -9.72 12.17
CA HIS A 587 12.59 -10.35 11.82
C HIS A 587 11.57 -10.26 12.97
N ILE A 588 12.01 -10.47 14.21
CA ILE A 588 11.16 -10.35 15.41
C ILE A 588 10.68 -8.90 15.55
N LYS A 589 11.56 -7.91 15.39
CA LYS A 589 11.18 -6.48 15.44
C LYS A 589 10.14 -6.15 14.38
N LYS A 590 10.38 -6.53 13.11
CA LYS A 590 9.40 -6.36 12.02
C LYS A 590 8.07 -7.07 12.30
N SER A 591 8.11 -8.26 12.89
CA SER A 591 6.89 -8.97 13.25
C SER A 591 6.11 -8.24 14.34
N ALA A 592 6.78 -7.71 15.37
CA ALA A 592 6.15 -6.92 16.44
C ALA A 592 5.51 -5.63 15.90
N ASP A 593 6.18 -4.95 14.96
CA ASP A 593 5.64 -3.76 14.30
C ASP A 593 4.37 -4.11 13.49
N ILE A 594 4.36 -5.25 12.79
CA ILE A 594 3.19 -5.76 12.07
C ILE A 594 2.04 -6.07 13.03
N THR A 595 2.32 -6.73 14.16
CA THR A 595 1.29 -7.03 15.17
C THR A 595 0.75 -5.76 15.83
N GLN A 596 1.60 -4.75 16.05
CA GLN A 596 1.16 -3.45 16.57
C GLN A 596 0.24 -2.73 15.58
N LEU A 597 0.58 -2.73 14.29
CA LEU A 597 -0.29 -2.18 13.24
C LEU A 597 -1.63 -2.93 13.14
N GLN A 598 -1.61 -4.25 13.29
CA GLN A 598 -2.84 -5.07 13.34
C GLN A 598 -3.70 -4.71 14.55
N ASN A 599 -3.11 -4.55 15.74
CA ASN A 599 -3.84 -4.13 16.94
C ASN A 599 -4.39 -2.70 16.84
N GLU A 600 -3.65 -1.77 16.23
CA GLU A 600 -4.14 -0.41 15.99
C GLU A 600 -5.30 -0.39 14.98
N TYR A 601 -5.22 -1.22 13.94
CA TYR A 601 -6.32 -1.41 13.00
C TYR A 601 -7.54 -2.03 13.71
N GLU A 602 -7.34 -3.09 14.48
CA GLU A 602 -8.42 -3.74 15.24
C GLU A 602 -9.02 -2.78 16.29
N THR A 603 -8.23 -1.93 16.93
CA THR A 603 -8.72 -0.89 17.87
C THR A 603 -9.49 0.22 17.16
N LYS A 604 -9.12 0.57 15.92
CA LYS A 604 -9.83 1.58 15.11
C LYS A 604 -11.13 1.06 14.48
N TYR A 605 -11.22 -0.25 14.20
CA TYR A 605 -12.37 -0.85 13.52
C TYR A 605 -13.25 -1.74 14.41
N THR A 606 -12.86 -2.02 15.65
CA THR A 606 -13.79 -2.59 16.64
C THR A 606 -14.68 -1.47 17.18
N PRO A 607 -16.02 -1.60 17.11
CA PRO A 607 -16.89 -0.62 17.73
C PRO A 607 -16.59 -0.63 19.22
N ARG A 608 -16.19 0.53 19.78
CA ARG A 608 -16.08 0.73 21.22
C ARG A 608 -17.39 0.28 21.86
N THR A 609 -17.42 -0.94 22.38
CA THR A 609 -18.50 -1.36 23.29
C THR A 609 -18.36 -0.46 24.49
N SER A 610 -19.23 0.56 24.51
CA SER A 610 -19.44 1.40 25.66
C SER A 610 -19.52 0.52 26.89
N SER A 611 -18.67 0.81 27.86
CA SER A 611 -18.83 0.43 29.26
C SER A 611 -20.26 0.78 29.68
N ARG A 612 -21.18 -0.19 29.57
CA ARG A 612 -22.48 -0.13 30.23
C ARG A 612 -22.30 -0.79 31.60
N PRO A 613 -22.68 -0.12 32.70
CA PRO A 613 -22.78 -0.80 33.98
C PRO A 613 -23.78 -1.93 33.83
N SER A 614 -23.33 -3.15 34.11
CA SER A 614 -24.16 -4.35 34.14
C SER A 614 -25.21 -4.18 35.24
N ILE A 615 -26.44 -3.84 34.84
CA ILE A 615 -27.62 -4.03 35.68
C ILE A 615 -27.81 -5.54 35.80
N ARG A 616 -27.35 -6.09 36.93
CA ARG A 616 -27.62 -7.48 37.32
C ARG A 616 -29.14 -7.67 37.46
N PRO A 617 -29.74 -8.73 36.89
CA PRO A 617 -31.04 -9.20 37.32
C PRO A 617 -30.95 -9.73 38.76
N ALA A 618 -31.78 -9.19 39.65
CA ALA A 618 -31.81 -9.50 41.08
C ALA A 618 -32.46 -10.86 41.42
N TRP A 619 -32.13 -11.92 40.68
CA TRP A 619 -32.62 -13.28 40.91
C TRP A 619 -31.47 -14.29 40.82
N MET A 620 -30.48 -14.18 41.71
CA MET A 620 -29.53 -15.27 42.01
C MET A 620 -28.69 -15.02 43.28
N ASN A 621 -29.25 -14.31 44.28
CA ASN A 621 -28.59 -14.07 45.58
C ASN A 621 -29.16 -14.89 46.74
N HIS A 622 -29.87 -15.99 46.46
CA HIS A 622 -30.33 -16.94 47.47
C HIS A 622 -29.86 -18.35 47.17
N THR A 623 -28.55 -18.57 46.92
CA THR A 623 -27.97 -19.94 46.98
C THR A 623 -26.44 -20.00 47.11
N LYS A 624 -25.75 -18.91 47.48
CA LYS A 624 -24.28 -18.89 47.66
C LYS A 624 -23.81 -18.26 48.97
N MET A 625 -24.56 -18.45 50.06
CA MET A 625 -24.11 -18.18 51.44
C MET A 625 -23.97 -19.45 52.29
N SER A 626 -23.67 -20.61 51.68
CA SER A 626 -23.47 -21.86 52.44
C SER A 626 -22.23 -22.68 52.04
N LEU A 627 -21.32 -22.16 51.20
CA LEU A 627 -20.10 -22.90 50.81
C LEU A 627 -18.84 -22.02 50.74
N GLY A 628 -18.81 -20.94 51.52
CA GLY A 628 -17.66 -20.03 51.64
C GLY A 628 -17.00 -20.02 53.02
N GLN A 629 -17.34 -20.97 53.90
CA GLN A 629 -16.80 -21.05 55.27
C GLN A 629 -16.13 -22.39 55.61
N THR A 630 -15.85 -23.25 54.62
CA THR A 630 -15.21 -24.57 54.86
C THR A 630 -13.96 -24.84 54.04
N LEU A 631 -13.38 -23.85 53.35
CA LEU A 631 -12.12 -24.00 52.62
C LEU A 631 -11.12 -22.86 52.91
N THR A 632 -10.84 -22.61 54.19
CA THR A 632 -9.70 -21.78 54.64
C THR A 632 -8.84 -22.49 55.68
N MET A 633 -8.94 -23.83 55.81
CA MET A 633 -8.12 -24.65 56.72
C MET A 633 -7.28 -25.74 56.03
N GLY A 634 -7.05 -25.64 54.71
CA GLY A 634 -6.40 -26.74 53.95
C GLY A 634 -5.21 -26.37 53.07
N GLN A 635 -4.73 -25.13 53.05
CA GLN A 635 -3.66 -24.70 52.11
C GLN A 635 -2.54 -23.87 52.75
N THR A 636 -2.25 -24.10 54.03
CA THR A 636 -1.04 -23.57 54.70
C THR A 636 0.02 -24.65 54.95
N GLN A 637 0.01 -25.73 54.16
CA GLN A 637 0.93 -26.85 54.38
C GLN A 637 1.38 -27.55 53.09
N VAL A 638 1.80 -26.81 52.07
CA VAL A 638 2.72 -27.32 51.02
C VAL A 638 3.56 -26.15 50.49
N MET A 639 4.44 -25.61 51.33
CA MET A 639 5.56 -24.78 50.88
C MET A 639 6.81 -25.16 51.68
N LEU A 640 7.16 -26.44 51.58
CA LEU A 640 8.42 -27.06 52.00
C LEU A 640 8.54 -28.33 51.16
N LEU A 641 9.61 -28.40 50.34
CA LEU A 641 9.91 -29.37 49.27
C LEU A 641 9.54 -28.87 47.85
N PHE A 642 10.29 -27.89 47.35
CA PHE A 642 11.20 -28.07 46.21
C PHE A 642 12.26 -26.96 46.19
#